data_AF-A0A7S1YT96-F1
#
_entry.id   AF-A0A7S1YT96-F1
#
_cell.length_a   1.000
_cell.length_b   1.000
_cell.length_c   1.000
_cell.angle_alpha   90.00
_cell.angle_beta   90.00
_cell.angle_gamma   90.00
#
_symmetry.space_group_name_H-M   'P 1'
#
loop_
_entity.id
_entity.type
_entity.pdbx_description
1 polymer ?
#
loop_
_entity_poly.entity_id
_entity_poly.type
_entity_poly.pdbx_seq_one_letter_code
_entity_poly.pdbx_strand_id
1 'polypeptide(L)'
;MEGAISGDMTPEDAWEAIATRRDDLCLKEESMKSLLTSIVMQALGKPLEETLTYAKVNNEQQVYEKLLDALEAKLACFAVLQLSGWEDFDESHFFDPTNSNSASGFIDEADRMKMYQIFLVRSVRNSESGEELTDDMFDEVQEVQSMLGIGDAEAQVQFRKSFGPALSKELQIAVFEVTGDDYTPALVENLKKKIDAVIENYRLPADMVKEFAASNYNKAVEIINQKSPSGIPTPERMEALDKLRDLLQLEKEATYAPHMQCFGRSYRTGVLEALGGTGVIRPEFRQPLDDLRDRLGLPEDATKKIFLEAIEEKMIPMVEFLGTELERTMLTQQQLAQKKGKDFGEDMFKSGKGAAGRLGIGADGNIMTDCMNLVDFYTENDIAEEKEVGKKTVEKKVPAEEEGGEETTVTEEVPVYETTYPITALGTSCIEVEMAELLYRQFVVGGFTTQGPQGERYEAAKATFGGILGLTSEKMEEIGGSIGETVYENFISNAMTTKGQLDQQDMMFLANIQTKLGLSSEQGEKMMLDVQKKILVDEANAVMGGEPSAADVKAYREKCNSMGLELGEDLELSKSYLTRMFEIEVVPGLMNGEITVESAELLTEIQESLGLTPEECEELFEGILDKRASAVLTNIKGELLRGREENATDLIKKLVRFASFVDGELGLEIDEANAYAIFNLYEKFDFSEEEKESVEEKKKLLKVALGIS
;
A
#
# COMPACT_ATOMS: atom_id res chain seq x y z
N MET A 1 -78.78 8.41 -19.23
CA MET A 1 -77.67 7.62 -18.65
C MET A 1 -78.04 6.14 -18.58
N GLU A 2 -78.94 5.70 -17.70
CA GLU A 2 -79.33 4.27 -17.62
C GLU A 2 -79.85 3.71 -18.96
N GLY A 3 -80.70 4.46 -19.68
CA GLY A 3 -81.16 4.05 -21.02
C GLY A 3 -80.07 4.00 -22.10
N ALA A 4 -78.96 4.73 -21.92
CA ALA A 4 -77.80 4.63 -22.82
C ALA A 4 -76.90 3.43 -22.45
N ILE A 5 -76.82 3.10 -21.16
CA ILE A 5 -76.07 1.93 -20.65
C ILE A 5 -76.79 0.62 -21.00
N SER A 6 -78.13 0.59 -20.97
CA SER A 6 -78.91 -0.58 -21.37
C SER A 6 -79.07 -0.72 -22.90
N GLY A 7 -78.61 0.26 -23.67
CA GLY A 7 -78.77 0.30 -25.13
C GLY A 7 -80.18 0.65 -25.62
N ASP A 8 -81.09 1.04 -24.71
CA ASP A 8 -82.48 1.44 -25.04
C ASP A 8 -82.57 2.82 -25.72
N MET A 9 -81.52 3.65 -25.61
CA MET A 9 -81.40 4.98 -26.20
C MET A 9 -79.99 5.18 -26.74
N THR A 10 -79.84 5.91 -27.86
CA THR A 10 -78.52 6.29 -28.34
C THR A 10 -77.87 7.33 -27.40
N PRO A 11 -76.53 7.45 -27.36
CA PRO A 11 -75.87 8.50 -26.58
C PRO A 11 -76.34 9.92 -26.92
N GLU A 12 -76.70 10.16 -28.19
CA GLU A 12 -77.25 11.44 -28.68
C GLU A 12 -78.65 11.70 -28.11
N ASP A 13 -79.56 10.73 -28.19
CA ASP A 13 -80.91 10.84 -27.62
C ASP A 13 -80.87 11.02 -26.10
N ALA A 14 -79.93 10.32 -25.44
CA ALA A 14 -79.73 10.42 -24.01
C ALA A 14 -79.21 11.81 -23.60
N TRP A 15 -78.29 12.38 -24.37
CA TRP A 15 -77.81 13.75 -24.16
C TRP A 15 -78.89 14.79 -24.44
N GLU A 16 -79.67 14.65 -25.51
CA GLU A 16 -80.76 15.57 -25.85
C GLU A 16 -81.85 15.60 -24.75
N ALA A 17 -82.20 14.44 -24.20
CA ALA A 17 -83.11 14.35 -23.07
C ALA A 17 -82.56 15.03 -21.81
N ILE A 18 -81.26 14.89 -21.55
CA ILE A 18 -80.54 15.53 -20.44
C ILE A 18 -80.49 17.06 -20.63
N ALA A 19 -80.20 17.52 -21.85
CA ALA A 19 -80.13 18.94 -22.20
C ALA A 19 -81.51 19.63 -22.12
N THR A 20 -82.55 18.98 -22.65
CA THR A 20 -83.93 19.46 -22.54
C THR A 20 -84.35 19.58 -21.07
N ARG A 21 -83.99 18.58 -20.25
CA ARG A 21 -84.32 18.59 -18.81
C ARG A 21 -83.55 19.65 -18.03
N ARG A 22 -82.30 19.95 -18.42
CA ARG A 22 -81.53 21.06 -17.86
C ARG A 22 -82.23 22.39 -18.09
N ASP A 23 -82.72 22.61 -19.31
CA ASP A 23 -83.38 23.84 -19.71
C ASP A 23 -84.74 23.99 -19.00
N ASP A 24 -85.51 22.90 -18.87
CA ASP A 24 -86.78 22.87 -18.09
C ASP A 24 -86.59 23.23 -16.61
N LEU A 25 -85.47 22.82 -16.02
CA LEU A 25 -85.14 23.04 -14.60
C LEU A 25 -84.35 24.33 -14.36
N CYS A 26 -84.02 25.09 -15.42
CA CYS A 26 -83.21 26.31 -15.36
C CYS A 26 -81.89 26.13 -14.58
N LEU A 27 -81.25 24.96 -14.71
CA LEU A 27 -80.02 24.65 -13.99
C LEU A 27 -78.84 25.41 -14.58
N LYS A 28 -78.00 25.99 -13.72
CA LYS A 28 -76.71 26.55 -14.13
C LYS A 28 -75.78 25.43 -14.59
N GLU A 29 -74.92 25.74 -15.55
CA GLU A 29 -73.95 24.80 -16.12
C GLU A 29 -73.07 24.13 -15.06
N GLU A 30 -72.57 24.89 -14.08
CA GLU A 30 -71.80 24.36 -12.94
C GLU A 30 -72.58 23.35 -12.08
N SER A 31 -73.87 23.61 -11.84
CA SER A 31 -74.74 22.71 -11.07
C SER A 31 -75.07 21.44 -11.86
N MET A 32 -75.19 21.56 -13.19
CA MET A 32 -75.41 20.43 -14.09
C MET A 32 -74.16 19.54 -14.17
N LYS A 33 -72.96 20.12 -14.26
CA LYS A 33 -71.68 19.40 -14.21
C LYS A 33 -71.59 18.55 -12.95
N SER A 34 -71.81 19.14 -11.77
CA SER A 34 -71.78 18.40 -10.49
C SER A 34 -72.82 17.27 -10.41
N LEU A 35 -74.03 17.48 -10.92
CA LEU A 35 -75.07 16.45 -10.96
C LEU A 35 -74.73 15.31 -11.93
N LEU A 36 -74.21 15.63 -13.13
CA LEU A 36 -73.80 14.63 -14.10
C LEU A 36 -72.61 13.81 -13.62
N THR A 37 -71.61 14.45 -13.00
CA THR A 37 -70.50 13.73 -12.34
C THR A 37 -71.04 12.75 -11.31
N SER A 38 -71.98 13.17 -10.45
CA SER A 38 -72.60 12.27 -9.45
C SER A 38 -73.39 11.12 -10.07
N ILE A 39 -74.09 11.35 -11.20
CA ILE A 39 -74.89 10.32 -11.88
C ILE A 39 -73.97 9.30 -12.57
N VAL A 40 -72.93 9.77 -13.26
CA VAL A 40 -71.92 8.93 -13.91
C VAL A 40 -71.21 8.06 -12.87
N MET A 41 -70.82 8.67 -11.75
CA MET A 41 -70.23 7.98 -10.61
C MET A 41 -71.11 6.84 -10.04
N GLN A 42 -72.42 7.08 -9.88
CA GLN A 42 -73.36 6.06 -9.41
C GLN A 42 -73.58 4.95 -10.46
N ALA A 43 -73.63 5.34 -11.74
CA ALA A 43 -73.83 4.42 -12.84
C ALA A 43 -72.63 3.48 -13.05
N LEU A 44 -71.40 3.97 -12.84
CA LEU A 44 -70.17 3.18 -12.93
C LEU A 44 -69.84 2.42 -11.64
N GLY A 45 -70.17 2.98 -10.47
CA GLY A 45 -69.91 2.34 -9.18
C GLY A 45 -70.74 1.09 -8.91
N LYS A 46 -71.99 1.03 -9.40
CA LYS A 46 -72.90 -0.10 -9.15
C LYS A 46 -72.42 -1.42 -9.80
N PRO A 47 -72.05 -1.47 -11.09
CA PRO A 47 -71.44 -2.67 -11.69
C PRO A 47 -70.16 -3.11 -10.98
N LEU A 48 -69.32 -2.16 -10.54
CA LEU A 48 -68.09 -2.45 -9.80
C LEU A 48 -68.36 -3.01 -8.40
N GLU A 49 -69.40 -2.56 -7.71
CA GLU A 49 -69.81 -3.07 -6.39
C GLU A 49 -70.34 -4.51 -6.49
N GLU A 50 -71.12 -4.79 -7.53
CA GLU A 50 -71.58 -6.14 -7.86
C GLU A 50 -70.40 -7.06 -8.18
N THR A 51 -69.46 -6.59 -9.02
CA THR A 51 -68.22 -7.30 -9.34
C THR A 51 -67.41 -7.63 -8.09
N LEU A 52 -67.25 -6.65 -7.17
CA LEU A 52 -66.55 -6.85 -5.91
C LEU A 52 -67.19 -7.93 -5.04
N THR A 53 -68.52 -7.98 -5.01
CA THR A 53 -69.26 -9.00 -4.27
C THR A 53 -68.97 -10.40 -4.83
N TYR A 54 -68.93 -10.55 -6.16
CA TYR A 54 -68.55 -11.80 -6.83
C TYR A 54 -67.07 -12.16 -6.64
N ALA A 55 -66.19 -11.17 -6.64
CA ALA A 55 -64.76 -11.36 -6.39
C ALA A 55 -64.49 -11.88 -4.98
N LYS A 56 -65.23 -11.39 -3.97
CA LYS A 56 -65.12 -11.87 -2.58
C LYS A 56 -65.52 -13.33 -2.41
N VAL A 57 -66.48 -13.82 -3.20
CA VAL A 57 -66.90 -15.23 -3.21
C VAL A 57 -66.16 -16.09 -4.24
N ASN A 58 -65.11 -15.57 -4.89
CA ASN A 58 -64.30 -16.26 -5.91
C ASN A 58 -65.11 -16.78 -7.12
N ASN A 59 -66.21 -16.10 -7.49
CA ASN A 59 -66.96 -16.48 -8.68
C ASN A 59 -66.34 -15.85 -9.93
N GLU A 60 -65.30 -16.52 -10.47
CA GLU A 60 -64.50 -16.00 -11.58
C GLU A 60 -65.31 -15.65 -12.84
N GLN A 61 -66.36 -16.42 -13.14
CA GLN A 61 -67.19 -16.19 -14.33
C GLN A 61 -67.99 -14.88 -14.20
N GLN A 62 -68.64 -14.70 -13.06
CA GLN A 62 -69.46 -13.51 -12.82
C GLN A 62 -68.60 -12.25 -12.66
N VAL A 63 -67.37 -12.37 -12.14
CA VAL A 63 -66.41 -11.26 -12.11
C VAL A 63 -66.02 -10.83 -13.53
N TYR A 64 -65.77 -11.77 -14.44
CA TYR A 64 -65.44 -11.46 -15.82
C TYR A 64 -66.61 -10.79 -16.57
N GLU A 65 -67.80 -11.41 -16.52
CA GLU A 65 -69.01 -10.87 -17.17
C GLU A 65 -69.36 -9.47 -16.64
N LYS A 66 -69.29 -9.24 -15.32
CA LYS A 66 -69.63 -7.95 -14.72
C LYS A 66 -68.60 -6.85 -14.95
N LEU A 67 -67.33 -7.20 -15.16
CA LEU A 67 -66.31 -6.24 -15.59
C LEU A 67 -66.52 -5.80 -17.04
N LEU A 68 -66.98 -6.69 -17.92
CA LEU A 68 -67.40 -6.31 -19.28
C LEU A 68 -68.63 -5.40 -19.23
N ASP A 69 -69.64 -5.74 -18.41
CA ASP A 69 -70.81 -4.86 -18.22
C ASP A 69 -70.37 -3.45 -17.72
N ALA A 70 -69.38 -3.39 -16.82
CA ALA A 70 -68.84 -2.13 -16.30
C ALA A 70 -68.05 -1.36 -17.38
N LEU A 71 -67.33 -2.06 -18.26
CA LEU A 71 -66.62 -1.49 -19.40
C LEU A 71 -67.60 -0.88 -20.42
N GLU A 72 -68.65 -1.62 -20.78
CA GLU A 72 -69.71 -1.12 -21.67
C GLU A 72 -70.42 0.10 -21.06
N ALA A 73 -70.70 0.06 -19.76
CA ALA A 73 -71.25 1.21 -19.04
C ALA A 73 -70.30 2.43 -19.04
N LYS A 74 -68.98 2.22 -18.92
CA LYS A 74 -67.95 3.26 -19.09
C LYS A 74 -68.06 3.88 -20.47
N LEU A 75 -67.94 3.08 -21.53
CA LEU A 75 -67.96 3.57 -22.92
C LEU A 75 -69.25 4.34 -23.22
N ALA A 76 -70.41 3.84 -22.80
CA ALA A 76 -71.70 4.51 -22.98
C ALA A 76 -71.78 5.85 -22.22
N CYS A 77 -71.28 5.90 -20.97
CA CYS A 77 -71.29 7.13 -20.18
C CYS A 77 -70.35 8.20 -20.76
N PHE A 78 -69.14 7.82 -21.15
CA PHE A 78 -68.17 8.73 -21.73
C PHE A 78 -68.58 9.21 -23.12
N ALA A 79 -69.25 8.38 -23.94
CA ALA A 79 -69.84 8.82 -25.20
C ALA A 79 -70.91 9.93 -24.99
N VAL A 80 -71.76 9.80 -23.96
CA VAL A 80 -72.75 10.85 -23.61
C VAL A 80 -72.05 12.11 -23.10
N LEU A 81 -70.99 11.97 -22.30
CA LEU A 81 -70.23 13.11 -21.76
C LEU A 81 -69.45 13.86 -22.86
N GLN A 82 -68.90 13.17 -23.87
CA GLN A 82 -68.21 13.82 -24.99
C GLN A 82 -69.14 14.75 -25.79
N LEU A 83 -70.42 14.39 -25.91
CA LEU A 83 -71.45 15.22 -26.57
C LEU A 83 -71.79 16.51 -25.80
N SER A 84 -71.35 16.62 -24.54
CA SER A 84 -71.52 17.84 -23.74
C SER A 84 -70.59 18.99 -24.13
N GLY A 85 -69.48 18.68 -24.81
CA GLY A 85 -68.46 19.67 -25.19
C GLY A 85 -67.64 20.22 -24.01
N TRP A 86 -67.69 19.57 -22.85
CA TRP A 86 -66.94 19.97 -21.66
C TRP A 86 -65.55 19.32 -21.61
N GLU A 87 -64.49 20.12 -21.59
CA GLU A 87 -63.09 19.66 -21.55
C GLU A 87 -62.64 19.12 -20.17
N ASP A 88 -63.45 19.32 -19.12
CA ASP A 88 -63.09 19.01 -17.73
C ASP A 88 -63.33 17.53 -17.32
N PHE A 89 -63.88 16.70 -18.20
CA PHE A 89 -64.21 15.29 -17.90
C PHE A 89 -63.06 14.35 -18.29
N ASP A 90 -61.99 14.37 -17.50
CA ASP A 90 -60.92 13.40 -17.61
C ASP A 90 -61.32 12.06 -16.95
N GLU A 91 -61.00 10.93 -17.59
CA GLU A 91 -61.24 9.59 -17.08
C GLU A 91 -60.56 9.36 -15.72
N SER A 92 -59.40 10.01 -15.51
CA SER A 92 -58.66 9.95 -14.25
C SER A 92 -59.47 10.45 -13.05
N HIS A 93 -60.41 11.38 -13.26
CA HIS A 93 -61.26 11.92 -12.20
C HIS A 93 -62.28 10.91 -11.69
N PHE A 94 -62.74 10.00 -12.56
CA PHE A 94 -63.77 9.01 -12.25
C PHE A 94 -63.21 7.71 -11.68
N PHE A 95 -61.96 7.38 -11.99
CA PHE A 95 -61.32 6.12 -11.62
C PHE A 95 -60.10 6.26 -10.69
N ASP A 96 -59.96 7.40 -10.00
CA ASP A 96 -58.89 7.63 -9.04
C ASP A 96 -58.95 6.63 -7.86
N PRO A 97 -57.99 5.70 -7.73
CA PRO A 97 -58.02 4.65 -6.71
C PRO A 97 -57.84 5.17 -5.28
N THR A 98 -57.44 6.43 -5.10
CA THR A 98 -57.14 7.07 -3.79
C THR A 98 -58.27 7.97 -3.29
N ASN A 99 -59.21 8.33 -4.16
CA ASN A 99 -60.32 9.21 -3.82
C ASN A 99 -61.57 8.38 -3.48
N SER A 100 -62.05 8.45 -2.24
CA SER A 100 -63.28 7.74 -1.82
C SER A 100 -64.54 8.16 -2.57
N ASN A 101 -64.48 9.28 -3.29
CA ASN A 101 -65.54 9.80 -4.15
C ASN A 101 -65.36 9.42 -5.63
N SER A 102 -64.49 8.46 -5.97
CA SER A 102 -64.33 7.88 -7.32
C SER A 102 -65.05 6.52 -7.45
N ALA A 103 -65.33 6.10 -8.68
CA ALA A 103 -66.08 4.88 -8.97
C ALA A 103 -65.29 3.61 -8.59
N SER A 104 -63.97 3.69 -8.46
CA SER A 104 -63.07 2.60 -8.07
C SER A 104 -62.50 2.76 -6.65
N GLY A 105 -62.68 3.92 -6.02
CA GLY A 105 -62.04 4.31 -4.75
C GLY A 105 -62.60 3.63 -3.51
N PHE A 106 -63.78 2.99 -3.60
CA PHE A 106 -64.31 2.15 -2.51
C PHE A 106 -63.72 0.73 -2.51
N ILE A 107 -62.97 0.35 -3.55
CA ILE A 107 -62.40 -0.98 -3.71
C ILE A 107 -60.99 -0.98 -3.13
N ASP A 108 -60.74 -1.89 -2.18
CA ASP A 108 -59.41 -2.09 -1.63
C ASP A 108 -58.42 -2.58 -2.70
N GLU A 109 -57.15 -2.18 -2.59
CA GLU A 109 -56.08 -2.51 -3.53
C GLU A 109 -55.96 -4.03 -3.80
N ALA A 110 -56.08 -4.85 -2.75
CA ALA A 110 -56.01 -6.31 -2.88
C ALA A 110 -57.17 -6.89 -3.70
N ASP A 111 -58.37 -6.34 -3.56
CA ASP A 111 -59.55 -6.79 -4.30
C ASP A 111 -59.51 -6.30 -5.75
N ARG A 112 -58.99 -5.08 -6.02
CA ARG A 112 -58.71 -4.59 -7.38
C ARG A 112 -57.76 -5.51 -8.13
N MET A 113 -56.64 -5.84 -7.48
CA MET A 113 -55.63 -6.75 -8.04
C MET A 113 -56.19 -8.14 -8.32
N LYS A 114 -57.06 -8.64 -7.43
CA LYS A 114 -57.72 -9.93 -7.60
C LYS A 114 -58.71 -9.92 -8.76
N MET A 115 -59.52 -8.87 -8.90
CA MET A 115 -60.46 -8.70 -10.01
C MET A 115 -59.72 -8.64 -11.35
N TYR A 116 -58.65 -7.85 -11.41
CA TYR A 116 -57.78 -7.77 -12.58
C TYR A 116 -57.13 -9.11 -12.93
N GLN A 117 -56.60 -9.84 -11.95
CA GLN A 117 -56.02 -11.16 -12.17
C GLN A 117 -57.05 -12.16 -12.73
N ILE A 118 -58.27 -12.18 -12.18
CA ILE A 118 -59.36 -13.04 -12.65
C ILE A 118 -59.73 -12.69 -14.10
N PHE A 119 -59.88 -11.39 -14.40
CA PHE A 119 -60.22 -10.90 -15.73
C PHE A 119 -59.15 -11.29 -16.75
N LEU A 120 -57.88 -11.09 -16.41
CA LEU A 120 -56.74 -11.41 -17.26
C LEU A 120 -56.67 -12.90 -17.61
N VAL A 121 -56.82 -13.79 -16.62
CA VAL A 121 -56.77 -15.25 -16.83
C VAL A 121 -58.00 -15.74 -17.61
N ARG A 122 -59.18 -15.17 -17.35
CA ARG A 122 -60.42 -15.52 -18.06
C ARG A 122 -60.43 -15.05 -19.51
N SER A 123 -59.86 -13.88 -19.80
CA SER A 123 -59.73 -13.36 -21.16
C SER A 123 -59.01 -14.37 -22.06
N VAL A 124 -57.88 -14.91 -21.62
CA VAL A 124 -57.18 -15.97 -22.38
C VAL A 124 -58.03 -17.24 -22.50
N ARG A 125 -58.68 -17.69 -21.42
CA ARG A 125 -59.48 -18.94 -21.43
C ARG A 125 -60.71 -18.88 -22.32
N ASN A 126 -61.24 -17.68 -22.56
CA ASN A 126 -62.42 -17.45 -23.39
C ASN A 126 -62.08 -17.20 -24.87
N SER A 127 -60.79 -17.14 -25.23
CA SER A 127 -60.36 -17.09 -26.63
C SER A 127 -60.73 -18.38 -27.38
N GLU A 128 -60.88 -18.32 -28.71
CA GLU A 128 -61.26 -19.48 -29.53
C GLU A 128 -60.25 -20.64 -29.44
N SER A 129 -58.97 -20.33 -29.20
CA SER A 129 -57.88 -21.29 -28.99
C SER A 129 -57.69 -21.68 -27.52
N GLY A 130 -58.24 -20.91 -26.58
CA GLY A 130 -58.09 -21.08 -25.13
C GLY A 130 -56.70 -20.74 -24.59
N GLU A 131 -55.80 -20.27 -25.44
CA GLU A 131 -54.38 -20.05 -25.14
C GLU A 131 -53.83 -18.71 -25.67
N GLU A 132 -54.68 -17.85 -26.27
CA GLU A 132 -54.24 -16.60 -26.90
C GLU A 132 -54.98 -15.38 -26.34
N LEU A 133 -54.28 -14.25 -26.37
CA LEU A 133 -54.83 -12.92 -26.10
C LEU A 133 -54.89 -12.15 -27.43
N THR A 134 -56.09 -12.05 -28.01
CA THR A 134 -56.31 -11.30 -29.27
C THR A 134 -56.14 -9.79 -29.04
N ASP A 135 -55.97 -9.02 -30.11
CA ASP A 135 -55.85 -7.55 -30.03
C ASP A 135 -57.04 -6.94 -29.26
N ASP A 136 -58.26 -7.33 -29.62
CA ASP A 136 -59.49 -6.84 -28.97
C ASP A 136 -59.52 -7.16 -27.46
N MET A 137 -59.08 -8.36 -27.06
CA MET A 137 -59.04 -8.77 -25.65
C MET A 137 -57.93 -8.07 -24.87
N PHE A 138 -56.83 -7.71 -25.52
CA PHE A 138 -55.75 -6.94 -24.89
C PHE A 138 -56.19 -5.50 -24.61
N ASP A 139 -56.91 -4.89 -25.55
CA ASP A 139 -57.47 -3.55 -25.39
C ASP A 139 -58.50 -3.54 -24.23
N GLU A 140 -59.38 -4.55 -24.15
CA GLU A 140 -60.30 -4.71 -23.02
C GLU A 140 -59.56 -4.86 -21.67
N VAL A 141 -58.45 -5.61 -21.64
CA VAL A 141 -57.62 -5.78 -20.43
C VAL A 141 -56.98 -4.46 -20.01
N GLN A 142 -56.50 -3.64 -20.95
CA GLN A 142 -55.94 -2.32 -20.67
C GLN A 142 -57.00 -1.34 -20.15
N GLU A 143 -58.20 -1.38 -20.72
CA GLU A 143 -59.30 -0.54 -20.27
C GLU A 143 -59.81 -0.96 -18.88
N VAL A 144 -59.82 -2.25 -18.57
CA VAL A 144 -60.11 -2.74 -17.20
C VAL A 144 -59.00 -2.36 -16.23
N GLN A 145 -57.73 -2.35 -16.67
CA GLN A 145 -56.61 -1.85 -15.86
C GLN A 145 -56.80 -0.37 -15.51
N SER A 146 -57.17 0.47 -16.49
CA SER A 146 -57.40 1.91 -16.29
C SER A 146 -58.62 2.16 -15.39
N MET A 147 -59.70 1.41 -15.60
CA MET A 147 -60.93 1.48 -14.81
C MET A 147 -60.71 1.11 -13.33
N LEU A 148 -59.86 0.09 -13.07
CA LEU A 148 -59.50 -0.30 -11.71
C LEU A 148 -58.42 0.62 -11.12
N GLY A 149 -57.81 1.52 -11.87
CA GLY A 149 -56.75 2.40 -11.38
C GLY A 149 -55.48 1.64 -10.98
N ILE A 150 -55.17 0.54 -11.68
CA ILE A 150 -53.97 -0.26 -11.44
C ILE A 150 -52.81 0.33 -12.24
N GLY A 151 -51.70 0.63 -11.57
CA GLY A 151 -50.51 1.16 -12.25
C GLY A 151 -49.84 0.12 -13.16
N ASP A 152 -49.12 0.58 -14.18
CA ASP A 152 -48.46 -0.32 -15.16
C ASP A 152 -47.48 -1.31 -14.51
N ALA A 153 -46.77 -0.89 -13.46
CA ALA A 153 -45.87 -1.76 -12.72
C ALA A 153 -46.61 -2.91 -12.00
N GLU A 154 -47.78 -2.61 -11.42
CA GLU A 154 -48.62 -3.58 -10.73
C GLU A 154 -49.28 -4.55 -11.70
N ALA A 155 -49.77 -4.04 -12.84
CA ALA A 155 -50.27 -4.84 -13.93
C ALA A 155 -49.21 -5.83 -14.44
N GLN A 156 -47.97 -5.36 -14.67
CA GLN A 156 -46.86 -6.22 -15.05
C GLN A 156 -46.57 -7.32 -14.02
N VAL A 157 -46.68 -7.04 -12.72
CA VAL A 157 -46.53 -8.06 -11.67
C VAL A 157 -47.63 -9.13 -11.77
N GLN A 158 -48.87 -8.75 -12.10
CA GLN A 158 -49.96 -9.72 -12.28
C GLN A 158 -49.81 -10.52 -13.58
N PHE A 159 -49.40 -9.89 -14.67
CA PHE A 159 -48.99 -10.59 -15.90
C PHE A 159 -47.87 -11.61 -15.61
N ARG A 160 -46.89 -11.24 -14.78
CA ARG A 160 -45.81 -12.12 -14.29
C ARG A 160 -46.33 -13.33 -13.52
N LYS A 161 -47.27 -13.14 -12.60
CA LYS A 161 -47.82 -14.24 -11.81
C LYS A 161 -48.69 -15.20 -12.64
N SER A 162 -49.45 -14.66 -13.59
CA SER A 162 -50.43 -15.43 -14.36
C SER A 162 -49.82 -16.20 -15.53
N PHE A 163 -48.91 -15.58 -16.29
CA PHE A 163 -48.37 -16.18 -17.53
C PHE A 163 -46.88 -16.53 -17.46
N GLY A 164 -46.13 -15.97 -16.50
CA GLY A 164 -44.74 -16.34 -16.24
C GLY A 164 -44.49 -17.84 -16.02
N PRO A 165 -45.38 -18.59 -15.33
CA PRO A 165 -45.23 -20.04 -15.18
C PRO A 165 -45.30 -20.83 -16.50
N ALA A 166 -46.12 -20.38 -17.47
CA ALA A 166 -46.24 -21.04 -18.77
C ALA A 166 -44.95 -20.86 -19.60
N LEU A 167 -44.42 -19.64 -19.66
CA LEU A 167 -43.13 -19.35 -20.28
C LEU A 167 -41.99 -20.11 -19.57
N SER A 168 -41.95 -20.07 -18.24
CA SER A 168 -40.92 -20.76 -17.45
C SER A 168 -40.91 -22.28 -17.69
N LYS A 169 -42.09 -22.90 -17.88
CA LYS A 169 -42.20 -24.33 -18.18
C LYS A 169 -41.58 -24.66 -19.54
N GLU A 170 -41.93 -23.94 -20.60
CA GLU A 170 -41.37 -24.19 -21.94
C GLU A 170 -39.86 -23.88 -21.99
N LEU A 171 -39.41 -22.82 -21.30
CA LEU A 171 -37.99 -22.51 -21.16
C LEU A 171 -37.24 -23.60 -20.38
N GLN A 172 -37.83 -24.20 -19.35
CA GLN A 172 -37.22 -25.31 -18.61
C GLN A 172 -37.14 -26.58 -19.46
N ILE A 173 -38.14 -26.86 -20.29
CA ILE A 173 -38.11 -27.97 -21.26
C ILE A 173 -36.96 -27.72 -22.26
N ALA A 174 -36.86 -26.50 -22.80
CA ALA A 174 -35.78 -26.15 -23.70
C ALA A 174 -34.39 -26.30 -23.05
N VAL A 175 -34.23 -25.84 -21.80
CA VAL A 175 -32.97 -26.04 -21.05
C VAL A 175 -32.68 -27.53 -20.85
N PHE A 176 -33.66 -28.33 -20.44
CA PHE A 176 -33.44 -29.76 -20.18
C PHE A 176 -33.09 -30.54 -21.45
N GLU A 177 -33.78 -30.26 -22.56
CA GLU A 177 -33.54 -30.90 -23.85
C GLU A 177 -32.21 -30.47 -24.47
N VAL A 178 -31.83 -29.19 -24.37
CA VAL A 178 -30.56 -28.69 -24.91
C VAL A 178 -29.36 -29.10 -24.05
N THR A 179 -29.53 -29.23 -22.72
CA THR A 179 -28.48 -29.72 -21.82
C THR A 179 -28.45 -31.26 -21.70
N GLY A 180 -29.32 -31.96 -22.42
CA GLY A 180 -29.35 -33.42 -22.56
C GLY A 180 -28.25 -33.95 -23.48
N ASP A 181 -28.09 -35.28 -23.51
CA ASP A 181 -27.08 -35.93 -24.37
C ASP A 181 -27.56 -36.10 -25.84
N ASP A 182 -28.85 -35.90 -26.13
CA ASP A 182 -29.49 -36.04 -27.46
C ASP A 182 -29.70 -34.69 -28.18
N TYR A 183 -28.75 -33.77 -28.02
CA TYR A 183 -28.82 -32.45 -28.63
C TYR A 183 -28.81 -32.52 -30.18
N THR A 184 -29.77 -31.86 -30.85
CA THR A 184 -29.77 -31.67 -32.31
C THR A 184 -30.16 -30.25 -32.72
N PRO A 185 -29.57 -29.67 -33.78
CA PRO A 185 -29.94 -28.34 -34.26
C PRO A 185 -31.42 -28.18 -34.66
N ALA A 186 -32.04 -29.26 -35.17
CA ALA A 186 -33.46 -29.27 -35.53
C ALA A 186 -34.39 -29.18 -34.30
N LEU A 187 -33.94 -29.64 -33.13
CA LEU A 187 -34.69 -29.53 -31.87
C LEU A 187 -34.77 -28.08 -31.41
N VAL A 188 -33.67 -27.32 -31.54
CA VAL A 188 -33.58 -25.89 -31.19
C VAL A 188 -34.56 -25.06 -32.01
N GLU A 189 -34.69 -25.32 -33.31
CA GLU A 189 -35.63 -24.58 -34.17
C GLU A 189 -37.10 -24.85 -33.79
N ASN A 190 -37.42 -26.09 -33.42
CA ASN A 190 -38.77 -26.46 -32.97
C ASN A 190 -39.09 -25.88 -31.59
N LEU A 191 -38.12 -25.85 -30.67
CA LEU A 191 -38.25 -25.22 -29.37
C LEU A 191 -38.39 -23.69 -29.50
N LYS A 192 -37.66 -23.07 -30.42
CA LYS A 192 -37.78 -21.64 -30.72
C LYS A 192 -39.20 -21.31 -31.18
N LYS A 193 -39.76 -22.08 -32.11
CA LYS A 193 -41.14 -21.89 -32.57
C LYS A 193 -42.16 -22.00 -31.44
N LYS A 194 -41.95 -22.91 -30.47
CA LYS A 194 -42.83 -23.04 -29.29
C LYS A 194 -42.70 -21.85 -28.33
N ILE A 195 -41.48 -21.39 -28.07
CA ILE A 195 -41.22 -20.25 -27.19
C ILE A 195 -41.76 -18.96 -27.82
N ASP A 196 -41.50 -18.74 -29.11
CA ASP A 196 -42.00 -17.58 -29.86
C ASP A 196 -43.54 -17.58 -29.91
N ALA A 197 -44.17 -18.74 -30.12
CA ALA A 197 -45.63 -18.88 -30.04
C ALA A 197 -46.18 -18.52 -28.65
N VAL A 198 -45.54 -18.94 -27.56
CA VAL A 198 -45.96 -18.55 -26.21
C VAL A 198 -45.77 -17.05 -25.96
N ILE A 199 -44.70 -16.46 -26.46
CA ILE A 199 -44.46 -15.01 -26.33
C ILE A 199 -45.53 -14.22 -27.09
N GLU A 200 -45.86 -14.66 -28.31
CA GLU A 200 -46.87 -14.03 -29.17
C GLU A 200 -48.28 -14.21 -28.60
N ASN A 201 -48.63 -15.42 -28.20
CA ASN A 201 -49.96 -15.77 -27.69
C ASN A 201 -50.31 -15.02 -26.39
N TYR A 202 -49.34 -14.79 -25.50
CA TYR A 202 -49.55 -14.10 -24.22
C TYR A 202 -49.07 -12.64 -24.22
N ARG A 203 -48.55 -12.12 -25.35
CA ARG A 203 -47.98 -10.77 -25.49
C ARG A 203 -47.04 -10.38 -24.35
N LEU A 204 -46.10 -11.27 -24.04
CA LEU A 204 -45.21 -11.06 -22.90
C LEU A 204 -44.23 -9.92 -23.17
N PRO A 205 -44.02 -8.99 -22.21
CA PRO A 205 -43.09 -7.90 -22.39
C PRO A 205 -41.65 -8.42 -22.52
N ALA A 206 -40.85 -7.80 -23.40
CA ALA A 206 -39.50 -8.25 -23.72
C ALA A 206 -38.58 -8.34 -22.48
N ASP A 207 -38.75 -7.43 -21.51
CA ASP A 207 -37.95 -7.40 -20.28
C ASP A 207 -38.21 -8.62 -19.40
N MET A 208 -39.47 -9.05 -19.32
CA MET A 208 -39.86 -10.25 -18.60
C MET A 208 -39.27 -11.50 -19.26
N VAL A 209 -39.32 -11.59 -20.59
CA VAL A 209 -38.74 -12.71 -21.35
C VAL A 209 -37.24 -12.81 -21.07
N LYS A 210 -36.52 -11.67 -21.08
CA LYS A 210 -35.08 -11.62 -20.76
C LYS A 210 -34.76 -12.08 -19.33
N GLU A 211 -35.54 -11.68 -18.34
CA GLU A 211 -35.34 -12.11 -16.95
C GLU A 211 -35.53 -13.63 -16.78
N PHE A 212 -36.61 -14.20 -17.31
CA PHE A 212 -36.85 -15.65 -17.25
C PHE A 212 -35.81 -16.42 -18.08
N ALA A 213 -35.42 -15.90 -19.24
CA ALA A 213 -34.36 -16.46 -20.07
C ALA A 213 -33.02 -16.50 -19.32
N ALA A 214 -32.60 -15.40 -18.69
CA ALA A 214 -31.35 -15.33 -17.91
C ALA A 214 -31.35 -16.31 -16.73
N SER A 215 -32.45 -16.38 -15.97
CA SER A 215 -32.57 -17.34 -14.86
C SER A 215 -32.47 -18.80 -15.32
N ASN A 216 -33.09 -19.14 -16.45
CA ASN A 216 -33.04 -20.48 -17.02
C ASN A 216 -31.68 -20.80 -17.66
N TYR A 217 -31.01 -19.82 -18.26
CA TYR A 217 -29.63 -19.95 -18.74
C TYR A 217 -28.65 -20.24 -17.59
N ASN A 218 -28.78 -19.55 -16.45
CA ASN A 218 -27.95 -19.82 -15.27
C ASN A 218 -28.08 -21.27 -14.81
N LYS A 219 -29.31 -21.80 -14.75
CA LYS A 219 -29.57 -23.22 -14.43
C LYS A 219 -28.94 -24.16 -15.45
N ALA A 220 -28.97 -23.81 -16.74
CA ALA A 220 -28.34 -24.60 -17.80
C ALA A 220 -26.83 -24.71 -17.60
N VAL A 221 -26.18 -23.60 -17.27
CA VAL A 221 -24.74 -23.54 -16.96
C VAL A 221 -24.40 -24.38 -15.73
N GLU A 222 -25.22 -24.30 -14.66
CA GLU A 222 -25.05 -25.13 -13.46
C GLU A 222 -25.17 -26.63 -13.76
N ILE A 223 -26.17 -27.03 -14.56
CA ILE A 223 -26.37 -28.44 -14.96
C ILE A 223 -25.16 -28.95 -15.73
N ILE A 224 -24.63 -28.15 -16.66
CA ILE A 224 -23.46 -28.53 -17.45
C ILE A 224 -22.19 -28.63 -16.58
N ASN A 225 -22.05 -27.76 -15.58
CA ASN A 225 -20.97 -27.85 -14.61
C ASN A 225 -21.06 -29.16 -13.80
N GLN A 226 -22.24 -29.52 -13.30
CA GLN A 226 -22.45 -30.77 -12.55
C GLN A 226 -22.18 -32.02 -13.39
N LYS A 227 -22.49 -31.98 -14.69
CA LYS A 227 -22.23 -33.08 -15.62
C LYS A 227 -20.76 -33.16 -16.08
N SER A 228 -19.90 -32.25 -15.64
CA SER A 228 -18.50 -32.16 -16.06
C SER A 228 -17.59 -32.56 -14.88
N PRO A 229 -17.02 -33.78 -14.85
CA PRO A 229 -16.28 -34.30 -13.68
C PRO A 229 -15.00 -33.53 -13.34
N SER A 230 -14.46 -32.74 -14.28
CA SER A 230 -13.28 -31.89 -14.09
C SER A 230 -13.62 -30.39 -14.02
N GLY A 231 -14.92 -30.04 -14.07
CA GLY A 231 -15.39 -28.65 -14.17
C GLY A 231 -15.09 -27.95 -15.51
N ILE A 232 -14.50 -28.64 -16.48
CA ILE A 232 -14.30 -28.14 -17.86
C ILE A 232 -15.33 -28.84 -18.78
N PRO A 233 -16.31 -28.11 -19.35
CA PRO A 233 -17.29 -28.66 -20.29
C PRO A 233 -16.64 -29.11 -21.60
N THR A 234 -17.16 -30.16 -22.24
CA THR A 234 -16.73 -30.57 -23.59
C THR A 234 -17.10 -29.51 -24.64
N PRO A 235 -16.39 -29.43 -25.80
CA PRO A 235 -16.67 -28.44 -26.84
C PRO A 235 -18.13 -28.50 -27.34
N GLU A 236 -18.67 -29.72 -27.46
CA GLU A 236 -20.06 -29.97 -27.87
C GLU A 236 -21.08 -29.38 -26.87
N ARG A 237 -20.77 -29.39 -25.57
CA ARG A 237 -21.64 -28.84 -24.54
C ARG A 237 -21.58 -27.31 -24.47
N MET A 238 -20.44 -26.71 -24.81
CA MET A 238 -20.31 -25.26 -24.97
C MET A 238 -21.04 -24.77 -26.21
N GLU A 239 -20.97 -25.51 -27.33
CA GLU A 239 -21.75 -25.21 -28.53
C GLU A 239 -23.27 -25.29 -28.26
N ALA A 240 -23.70 -26.25 -27.44
CA ALA A 240 -25.09 -26.32 -26.97
C ALA A 240 -25.49 -25.10 -26.12
N LEU A 241 -24.60 -24.58 -25.26
CA LEU A 241 -24.83 -23.35 -24.49
C LEU A 241 -24.87 -22.10 -25.35
N ASP A 242 -24.02 -21.99 -26.38
CA ASP A 242 -24.04 -20.87 -27.32
C ASP A 242 -25.36 -20.85 -28.10
N LYS A 243 -25.81 -22.02 -28.56
CA LYS A 243 -27.11 -22.12 -29.26
C LYS A 243 -28.30 -21.93 -28.33
N LEU A 244 -28.18 -22.29 -27.05
CA LEU A 244 -29.17 -21.94 -26.03
C LEU A 244 -29.19 -20.42 -25.77
N ARG A 245 -28.04 -19.76 -25.72
CA ARG A 245 -27.96 -18.29 -25.62
C ARG A 245 -28.65 -17.63 -26.81
N ASP A 246 -28.38 -18.11 -28.02
CA ASP A 246 -28.97 -17.58 -29.26
C ASP A 246 -30.48 -17.86 -29.32
N LEU A 247 -30.94 -19.02 -28.84
CA LEU A 247 -32.37 -19.35 -28.67
C LEU A 247 -33.05 -18.37 -27.70
N LEU A 248 -32.39 -18.06 -26.58
CA LEU A 248 -32.89 -17.19 -25.53
C LEU A 248 -32.70 -15.68 -25.83
N GLN A 249 -32.07 -15.34 -26.95
CA GLN A 249 -31.76 -13.97 -27.38
C GLN A 249 -31.02 -13.16 -26.30
N LEU A 250 -30.13 -13.82 -25.56
CA LEU A 250 -29.31 -13.17 -24.53
C LEU A 250 -28.02 -12.63 -25.13
N GLU A 251 -27.62 -11.43 -24.74
CA GLU A 251 -26.31 -10.88 -25.08
C GLU A 251 -25.20 -11.67 -24.38
N LYS A 252 -24.03 -11.76 -25.02
CA LYS A 252 -22.87 -12.45 -24.45
C LYS A 252 -22.49 -11.89 -23.07
N GLU A 253 -22.66 -10.59 -22.87
CA GLU A 253 -22.37 -9.90 -21.61
C GLU A 253 -23.25 -10.38 -20.44
N ALA A 254 -24.55 -10.60 -20.70
CA ALA A 254 -25.49 -11.10 -19.71
C ALA A 254 -25.17 -12.53 -19.24
N THR A 255 -24.35 -13.27 -20.01
CA THR A 255 -23.92 -14.64 -19.69
C THR A 255 -22.60 -14.69 -18.91
N TYR A 256 -21.86 -13.59 -18.73
CA TYR A 256 -20.55 -13.67 -18.06
C TYR A 256 -20.64 -14.03 -16.57
N ALA A 257 -21.64 -13.54 -15.86
CA ALA A 257 -21.82 -13.81 -14.43
C ALA A 257 -22.00 -15.32 -14.10
N PRO A 258 -22.91 -16.07 -14.76
CA PRO A 258 -23.06 -17.50 -14.50
C PRO A 258 -21.84 -18.33 -14.93
N HIS A 259 -21.19 -17.97 -16.05
CA HIS A 259 -19.97 -18.63 -16.50
C HIS A 259 -18.83 -18.42 -15.50
N MET A 260 -18.68 -17.22 -14.92
CA MET A 260 -17.73 -16.94 -13.84
C MET A 260 -18.00 -17.79 -12.59
N GLN A 261 -19.25 -17.86 -12.14
CA GLN A 261 -19.61 -18.58 -10.93
C GLN A 261 -19.36 -20.09 -11.04
N CYS A 262 -19.62 -20.67 -12.21
CA CYS A 262 -19.50 -22.11 -12.43
C CYS A 262 -18.09 -22.53 -12.88
N PHE A 263 -17.47 -21.79 -13.80
CA PHE A 263 -16.22 -22.17 -14.46
C PHE A 263 -14.99 -21.38 -14.02
N GLY A 264 -15.15 -20.28 -13.28
CA GLY A 264 -14.04 -19.47 -12.78
C GLY A 264 -13.09 -20.27 -11.89
N ARG A 265 -13.61 -21.19 -11.07
CA ARG A 265 -12.78 -22.09 -10.24
C ARG A 265 -11.94 -23.04 -11.10
N SER A 266 -12.52 -23.60 -12.15
CA SER A 266 -11.82 -24.51 -13.07
C SER A 266 -10.74 -23.79 -13.87
N TYR A 267 -11.00 -22.55 -14.29
CA TYR A 267 -9.99 -21.69 -14.90
C TYR A 267 -8.84 -21.40 -13.92
N ARG A 268 -9.15 -21.06 -12.66
CA ARG A 268 -8.14 -20.86 -11.60
C ARG A 268 -7.27 -22.10 -11.40
N THR A 269 -7.86 -23.29 -11.36
CA THR A 269 -7.10 -24.55 -11.24
C THR A 269 -6.20 -24.77 -12.47
N GLY A 270 -6.71 -24.51 -13.69
CA GLY A 270 -5.90 -24.57 -14.91
C GLY A 270 -4.72 -23.59 -14.91
N VAL A 271 -4.92 -22.38 -14.40
CA VAL A 271 -3.84 -21.39 -14.23
C VAL A 271 -2.82 -21.87 -13.20
N LEU A 272 -3.24 -22.40 -12.05
CA LEU A 272 -2.33 -22.93 -11.03
C LEU A 272 -1.52 -24.14 -11.52
N GLU A 273 -2.11 -24.99 -12.36
CA GLU A 273 -1.41 -26.10 -13.01
C GLU A 273 -0.40 -25.60 -14.07
N ALA A 274 -0.76 -24.59 -14.85
CA ALA A 274 0.12 -23.96 -15.84
C ALA A 274 1.30 -23.21 -15.21
N LEU A 275 1.10 -22.61 -14.02
CA LEU A 275 2.18 -22.01 -13.21
C LEU A 275 3.16 -23.07 -12.68
N GLY A 276 2.73 -24.34 -12.56
CA GLY A 276 3.57 -25.44 -12.15
C GLY A 276 4.24 -25.27 -10.76
N GLY A 277 5.42 -25.88 -10.62
CA GLY A 277 6.23 -25.80 -9.38
C GLY A 277 7.15 -24.58 -9.32
N THR A 278 7.49 -23.99 -10.46
CA THR A 278 8.39 -22.83 -10.57
C THR A 278 7.64 -21.49 -10.53
N GLY A 279 6.32 -21.50 -10.70
CA GLY A 279 5.50 -20.30 -10.72
C GLY A 279 5.52 -19.53 -12.03
N VAL A 280 6.22 -20.01 -13.07
CA VAL A 280 6.29 -19.33 -14.37
C VAL A 280 5.47 -20.06 -15.40
N ILE A 281 4.54 -19.36 -16.06
CA ILE A 281 3.81 -19.88 -17.21
C ILE A 281 4.72 -19.89 -18.43
N ARG A 282 5.08 -21.10 -18.89
CA ARG A 282 5.84 -21.24 -20.13
C ARG A 282 5.03 -20.70 -21.31
N PRO A 283 5.68 -20.12 -22.34
CA PRO A 283 4.99 -19.62 -23.54
C PRO A 283 4.06 -20.66 -24.19
N GLU A 284 4.43 -21.95 -24.10
CA GLU A 284 3.66 -23.09 -24.61
C GLU A 284 2.29 -23.27 -23.92
N PHE A 285 2.11 -22.77 -22.70
CA PHE A 285 0.86 -22.86 -21.94
C PHE A 285 0.00 -21.60 -22.02
N ARG A 286 0.51 -20.48 -22.56
CA ARG A 286 -0.27 -19.24 -22.72
C ARG A 286 -1.40 -19.40 -23.74
N GLN A 287 -1.10 -19.94 -24.92
CA GLN A 287 -2.10 -20.17 -25.96
C GLN A 287 -3.20 -21.18 -25.53
N PRO A 288 -2.87 -22.32 -24.89
CA PRO A 288 -3.88 -23.20 -24.30
C PRO A 288 -4.75 -22.57 -23.20
N LEU A 289 -4.24 -21.59 -22.45
CA LEU A 289 -5.02 -20.86 -21.45
C LEU A 289 -5.98 -19.86 -22.10
N ASP A 290 -5.57 -19.19 -23.17
CA ASP A 290 -6.45 -18.33 -23.97
C ASP A 290 -7.54 -19.17 -24.67
N ASP A 291 -7.18 -20.32 -25.23
CA ASP A 291 -8.13 -21.28 -25.81
C ASP A 291 -9.11 -21.80 -24.74
N LEU A 292 -8.64 -22.00 -23.50
CA LEU A 292 -9.49 -22.41 -22.37
C LEU A 292 -10.41 -21.28 -21.93
N ARG A 293 -9.92 -20.03 -21.86
CA ARG A 293 -10.73 -18.84 -21.55
C ARG A 293 -11.86 -18.68 -22.57
N ASP A 294 -11.54 -18.71 -23.85
CA ASP A 294 -12.50 -18.56 -24.93
C ASP A 294 -13.52 -19.70 -24.91
N ARG A 295 -13.07 -20.93 -24.64
CA ARG A 295 -13.94 -22.10 -24.47
C ARG A 295 -14.85 -22.02 -23.25
N LEU A 296 -14.42 -21.40 -22.15
CA LEU A 296 -15.24 -21.22 -20.95
C LEU A 296 -16.13 -19.97 -21.02
N GLY A 297 -16.04 -19.18 -22.09
CA GLY A 297 -16.84 -17.97 -22.27
C GLY A 297 -16.58 -16.88 -21.22
N LEU A 298 -15.40 -16.88 -20.60
CA LEU A 298 -15.05 -15.93 -19.54
C LEU A 298 -14.61 -14.58 -20.13
N PRO A 299 -14.97 -13.44 -19.50
CA PRO A 299 -14.51 -12.13 -19.97
C PRO A 299 -13.04 -11.91 -19.61
N GLU A 300 -12.31 -11.21 -20.47
CA GLU A 300 -10.86 -10.99 -20.33
C GLU A 300 -10.52 -10.33 -18.98
N ASP A 301 -11.30 -9.34 -18.56
CA ASP A 301 -11.08 -8.61 -17.30
C ASP A 301 -11.24 -9.48 -16.06
N ALA A 302 -12.21 -10.41 -16.06
CA ALA A 302 -12.38 -11.32 -14.93
C ALA A 302 -11.31 -12.41 -14.92
N THR A 303 -10.87 -12.87 -16.10
CA THR A 303 -9.75 -13.82 -16.17
C THR A 303 -8.42 -13.22 -15.73
N LYS A 304 -8.19 -11.92 -15.99
CA LYS A 304 -7.05 -11.18 -15.44
C LYS A 304 -7.09 -11.14 -13.91
N LYS A 305 -8.25 -10.89 -13.31
CA LYS A 305 -8.41 -10.93 -11.84
C LYS A 305 -8.14 -12.31 -11.26
N ILE A 306 -8.69 -13.37 -11.86
CA ILE A 306 -8.45 -14.75 -11.42
C ILE A 306 -6.97 -15.13 -11.58
N PHE A 307 -6.34 -14.68 -12.67
CA PHE A 307 -4.92 -14.88 -12.91
C PHE A 307 -4.06 -14.19 -11.83
N LEU A 308 -4.38 -12.95 -11.49
CA LEU A 308 -3.74 -12.22 -10.40
C LEU A 308 -3.94 -12.90 -9.04
N GLU A 309 -5.15 -13.37 -8.72
CA GLU A 309 -5.40 -14.15 -7.48
C GLU A 309 -4.57 -15.44 -7.43
N ALA A 310 -4.40 -16.13 -8.55
CA ALA A 310 -3.60 -17.37 -8.63
C ALA A 310 -2.10 -17.10 -8.48
N ILE A 311 -1.62 -15.97 -9.03
CA ILE A 311 -0.25 -15.47 -8.82
C ILE A 311 -0.04 -15.13 -7.35
N GLU A 312 -0.98 -14.42 -6.73
CA GLU A 312 -0.91 -14.02 -5.32
C GLU A 312 -0.70 -15.24 -4.42
N GLU A 313 -1.50 -16.30 -4.63
CA GLU A 313 -1.39 -17.56 -3.90
C GLU A 313 0.00 -18.23 -4.02
N LYS A 314 0.69 -18.05 -5.14
CA LYS A 314 2.05 -18.56 -5.37
C LYS A 314 3.14 -17.62 -4.88
N MET A 315 2.88 -16.32 -4.86
CA MET A 315 3.82 -15.31 -4.39
C MET A 315 4.01 -15.37 -2.87
N ILE A 316 2.91 -15.52 -2.11
CA ILE A 316 2.92 -15.56 -0.63
C ILE A 316 4.03 -16.48 -0.08
N PRO A 317 4.13 -17.78 -0.45
CA PRO A 317 5.16 -18.66 0.10
C PRO A 317 6.59 -18.29 -0.34
N MET A 318 6.78 -17.69 -1.52
CA MET A 318 8.11 -17.24 -1.97
C MET A 318 8.60 -16.04 -1.15
N VAL A 319 7.67 -15.11 -0.87
CA VAL A 319 7.93 -13.90 -0.09
C VAL A 319 8.12 -14.22 1.40
N GLU A 320 7.34 -15.14 1.97
CA GLU A 320 7.54 -15.65 3.34
C GLU A 320 8.88 -16.39 3.51
N PHE A 321 9.32 -17.12 2.48
CA PHE A 321 10.63 -17.77 2.46
C PHE A 321 11.75 -16.72 2.46
N LEU A 322 11.64 -15.68 1.63
CA LEU A 322 12.59 -14.56 1.61
C LEU A 322 12.67 -13.83 2.96
N GLY A 323 11.51 -13.54 3.57
CA GLY A 323 11.46 -12.93 4.90
C GLY A 323 12.11 -13.83 5.97
N THR A 324 11.90 -15.15 5.88
CA THR A 324 12.51 -16.11 6.81
C THR A 324 14.02 -16.21 6.61
N GLU A 325 14.52 -16.22 5.38
CA GLU A 325 15.96 -16.19 5.11
C GLU A 325 16.60 -14.87 5.57
N LEU A 326 15.92 -13.73 5.40
CA LEU A 326 16.38 -12.45 5.94
C LEU A 326 16.49 -12.48 7.46
N GLU A 327 15.44 -12.96 8.15
CA GLU A 327 15.45 -13.12 9.61
C GLU A 327 16.60 -14.03 10.08
N ARG A 328 16.93 -15.08 9.31
CA ARG A 328 18.07 -15.97 9.60
C ARG A 328 19.42 -15.25 9.51
N THR A 329 19.53 -14.23 8.67
CA THR A 329 20.78 -13.47 8.50
C THR A 329 20.96 -12.37 9.54
N MET A 330 19.87 -11.84 10.10
CA MET A 330 19.92 -10.74 11.09
C MET A 330 19.86 -11.20 12.55
N LEU A 331 19.28 -12.36 12.84
CA LEU A 331 19.07 -12.84 14.21
C LEU A 331 19.93 -14.07 14.54
N THR A 332 20.40 -14.14 15.78
CA THR A 332 21.11 -15.34 16.27
C THR A 332 20.14 -16.53 16.41
N GLN A 333 20.67 -17.77 16.31
CA GLN A 333 19.88 -19.00 16.38
C GLN A 333 18.97 -19.08 17.62
N GLN A 334 19.41 -18.54 18.77
CA GLN A 334 18.63 -18.52 20.01
C GLN A 334 17.47 -17.51 19.99
N GLN A 335 17.62 -16.36 19.30
CA GLN A 335 16.57 -15.35 19.18
C GLN A 335 15.48 -15.78 18.19
N LEU A 336 15.84 -16.50 17.12
CA LEU A 336 14.90 -17.10 16.17
C LEU A 336 14.06 -18.21 16.81
N ALA A 337 14.69 -19.08 17.61
CA ALA A 337 14.00 -20.14 18.33
C ALA A 337 13.01 -19.60 19.38
N GLN A 338 13.35 -18.50 20.06
CA GLN A 338 12.46 -17.84 21.02
C GLN A 338 11.26 -17.15 20.37
N LYS A 339 11.43 -16.50 19.20
CA LYS A 339 10.34 -15.77 18.53
C LYS A 339 9.35 -16.70 17.82
N LYS A 340 9.82 -17.82 17.26
CA LYS A 340 9.00 -18.73 16.42
C LYS A 340 8.47 -19.99 17.13
N GLY A 341 8.84 -20.24 18.40
CA GLY A 341 8.23 -21.27 19.24
C GLY A 341 8.32 -22.72 18.72
N LYS A 342 9.18 -23.00 17.73
CA LYS A 342 9.41 -24.32 17.14
C LYS A 342 10.90 -24.62 17.09
N ASP A 343 11.29 -25.68 17.79
CA ASP A 343 12.64 -26.24 17.82
C ASP A 343 12.87 -27.06 16.55
N PHE A 344 13.56 -26.46 15.58
CA PHE A 344 14.07 -27.20 14.42
C PHE A 344 15.44 -27.73 14.82
N GLY A 345 15.52 -29.03 15.07
CA GLY A 345 16.75 -29.69 15.57
C GLY A 345 18.00 -29.44 14.72
N GLU A 346 19.16 -29.74 15.34
CA GLU A 346 20.52 -29.38 14.92
C GLU A 346 20.94 -29.75 13.48
N ASP A 347 20.21 -30.64 12.78
CA ASP A 347 20.66 -31.21 11.49
C ASP A 347 20.22 -30.45 10.22
N MET A 348 19.37 -29.41 10.31
CA MET A 348 19.02 -28.53 9.18
C MET A 348 20.01 -27.36 8.97
N PHE A 349 21.07 -27.24 9.80
CA PHE A 349 21.88 -26.02 9.96
C PHE A 349 23.39 -26.21 9.66
N LYS A 350 23.76 -26.88 8.56
CA LYS A 350 25.18 -27.19 8.26
C LYS A 350 26.01 -26.07 7.60
N SER A 351 25.48 -24.87 7.35
CA SER A 351 26.26 -23.75 6.80
C SER A 351 26.34 -22.54 7.73
N GLY A 352 26.37 -22.77 9.05
CA GLY A 352 26.59 -21.71 10.04
C GLY A 352 27.99 -21.12 9.97
N LYS A 353 28.29 -20.31 8.95
CA LYS A 353 29.16 -19.16 9.08
C LYS A 353 28.23 -17.95 9.22
N GLY A 354 28.27 -17.29 10.37
CA GLY A 354 27.61 -16.00 10.55
C GLY A 354 28.10 -15.01 9.48
N ALA A 355 27.25 -14.04 9.14
CA ALA A 355 27.48 -13.03 8.12
C ALA A 355 28.91 -12.46 8.20
N ALA A 356 29.78 -12.93 7.30
CA ALA A 356 31.15 -12.46 7.14
C ALA A 356 31.28 -11.72 5.79
N GLY A 357 30.29 -10.90 5.46
CA GLY A 357 30.39 -9.96 4.35
C GLY A 357 31.39 -8.85 4.67
N ARG A 358 32.25 -8.49 3.71
CA ARG A 358 33.33 -7.48 3.81
C ARG A 358 32.85 -6.07 4.26
N LEU A 359 31.54 -5.84 4.32
CA LEU A 359 30.89 -4.57 4.67
C LEU A 359 29.86 -4.69 5.82
N GLY A 360 29.80 -5.83 6.52
CA GLY A 360 28.87 -6.02 7.65
C GLY A 360 27.38 -6.17 7.30
N ILE A 361 27.01 -6.13 6.02
CA ILE A 361 25.61 -6.23 5.53
C ILE A 361 25.46 -7.32 4.43
N GLY A 362 26.44 -8.22 4.30
CA GLY A 362 26.40 -9.27 3.28
C GLY A 362 25.86 -10.58 3.84
N ALA A 363 24.68 -11.01 3.39
CA ALA A 363 24.30 -12.42 3.47
C ALA A 363 24.92 -13.18 2.28
N ASP A 364 25.48 -14.36 2.56
CA ASP A 364 26.05 -15.24 1.55
C ASP A 364 24.99 -15.70 0.53
N GLY A 365 25.12 -15.26 -0.72
CA GLY A 365 24.73 -15.93 -1.98
C GLY A 365 23.24 -16.28 -2.26
N ASN A 366 22.50 -16.81 -1.28
CA ASN A 366 21.18 -17.41 -1.53
C ASN A 366 20.08 -16.36 -1.64
N ILE A 367 20.02 -15.39 -0.72
CA ILE A 367 18.96 -14.36 -0.71
C ILE A 367 18.93 -13.54 -2.01
N MET A 368 20.09 -13.19 -2.56
CA MET A 368 20.17 -12.44 -3.82
C MET A 368 19.63 -13.24 -5.02
N THR A 369 19.89 -14.54 -5.04
CA THR A 369 19.39 -15.44 -6.07
C THR A 369 17.86 -15.59 -5.95
N ASP A 370 17.36 -15.68 -4.73
CA ASP A 370 15.93 -15.81 -4.46
C ASP A 370 15.15 -14.51 -4.72
N CYS A 371 15.73 -13.34 -4.45
CA CYS A 371 15.16 -12.05 -4.86
C CYS A 371 15.08 -11.94 -6.38
N MET A 372 16.09 -12.43 -7.11
CA MET A 372 16.04 -12.47 -8.57
C MET A 372 15.05 -13.50 -9.08
N ASN A 373 14.89 -14.66 -8.43
CA ASN A 373 13.83 -15.61 -8.78
C ASN A 373 12.44 -14.97 -8.66
N LEU A 374 12.25 -14.05 -7.69
CA LEU A 374 11.00 -13.28 -7.56
C LEU A 374 10.85 -12.24 -8.68
N VAL A 375 11.92 -11.55 -9.06
CA VAL A 375 11.93 -10.60 -10.20
C VAL A 375 11.67 -11.33 -11.52
N ASP A 376 12.32 -12.48 -11.74
CA ASP A 376 12.15 -13.34 -12.90
C ASP A 376 10.71 -13.90 -12.92
N PHE A 377 10.15 -14.30 -11.78
CA PHE A 377 8.74 -14.67 -11.66
C PHE A 377 7.78 -13.54 -12.08
N TYR A 378 8.07 -12.29 -11.73
CA TYR A 378 7.23 -11.15 -12.11
C TYR A 378 7.37 -10.74 -13.58
N THR A 379 8.59 -10.81 -14.12
CA THR A 379 8.90 -10.42 -15.50
C THR A 379 8.51 -11.51 -16.50
N GLU A 380 8.73 -12.79 -16.20
CA GLU A 380 8.37 -13.90 -17.09
C GLU A 380 6.86 -14.19 -17.14
N ASN A 381 6.10 -13.75 -16.13
CA ASN A 381 4.63 -13.84 -16.10
C ASN A 381 3.92 -12.56 -16.58
N ASP A 382 4.65 -11.53 -17.04
CA ASP A 382 4.10 -10.24 -17.51
C ASP A 382 3.08 -9.61 -16.52
N ILE A 383 3.40 -9.62 -15.23
CA ILE A 383 2.50 -9.14 -14.15
C ILE A 383 2.52 -7.60 -14.06
N ALA A 384 3.60 -7.00 -14.55
CA ALA A 384 3.80 -5.56 -14.59
C ALA A 384 2.80 -4.89 -15.57
N GLU A 385 1.88 -4.08 -15.05
CA GLU A 385 1.02 -3.23 -15.87
C GLU A 385 1.71 -1.87 -16.08
N GLU A 386 2.20 -1.61 -17.28
CA GLU A 386 2.65 -0.28 -17.67
C GLU A 386 1.44 0.64 -17.87
N LYS A 387 1.22 1.58 -16.94
CA LYS A 387 0.24 2.65 -17.12
C LYS A 387 0.97 3.91 -17.54
N GLU A 388 0.53 4.54 -18.64
CA GLU A 388 1.00 5.88 -19.01
C GLU A 388 0.44 6.89 -17.99
N VAL A 389 1.31 7.43 -17.13
CA VAL A 389 0.90 8.39 -16.08
C VAL A 389 1.23 9.83 -16.47
N GLY A 390 1.96 10.06 -17.57
CA GLY A 390 2.14 11.39 -18.14
C GLY A 390 3.29 11.47 -19.14
N LYS A 391 3.62 12.68 -19.60
CA LYS A 391 4.75 12.94 -20.49
C LYS A 391 5.83 13.74 -19.76
N LYS A 392 7.10 13.31 -19.84
CA LYS A 392 8.26 14.12 -19.42
C LYS A 392 8.85 14.79 -20.65
N THR A 393 9.04 16.10 -20.60
CA THR A 393 9.88 16.84 -21.54
C THR A 393 11.35 16.54 -21.22
N VAL A 394 12.06 15.89 -22.14
CA VAL A 394 13.51 15.72 -22.05
C VAL A 394 14.15 16.70 -23.02
N GLU A 395 15.02 17.58 -22.51
CA GLU A 395 15.82 18.48 -23.34
C GLU A 395 17.01 17.73 -23.91
N LYS A 396 17.04 17.53 -25.23
CA LYS A 396 18.19 16.96 -25.93
C LYS A 396 18.99 18.09 -26.56
N LYS A 397 20.25 18.25 -26.13
CA LYS A 397 21.19 19.14 -26.81
C LYS A 397 21.73 18.44 -28.05
N VAL A 398 21.37 18.95 -29.22
CA VAL A 398 21.95 18.50 -30.50
C VAL A 398 23.22 19.33 -30.74
N PRO A 399 24.41 18.72 -30.90
CA PRO A 399 25.60 19.47 -31.27
C PRO A 399 25.46 19.98 -32.72
N ALA A 400 25.81 21.25 -32.93
CA ALA A 400 25.75 21.92 -34.22
C ALA A 400 26.69 21.25 -35.24
N GLU A 401 26.14 20.81 -36.36
CA GLU A 401 26.93 20.56 -37.57
C GLU A 401 27.35 21.93 -38.15
N GLU A 402 28.67 22.13 -38.19
CA GLU A 402 29.48 23.12 -38.91
C GLU A 402 28.92 24.54 -39.20
N GLU A 403 29.67 25.53 -38.68
CA GLU A 403 29.74 26.94 -39.06
C GLU A 403 28.50 27.83 -38.84
N GLY A 404 28.32 28.27 -37.58
CA GLY A 404 27.81 29.62 -37.30
C GLY A 404 26.34 29.77 -36.88
N GLY A 405 25.71 28.77 -36.27
CA GLY A 405 24.36 28.87 -35.68
C GLY A 405 24.31 28.55 -34.19
N GLU A 406 23.48 29.28 -33.43
CA GLU A 406 23.27 29.12 -31.98
C GLU A 406 22.76 27.72 -31.59
N GLU A 407 23.14 27.25 -30.39
CA GLU A 407 22.64 26.00 -29.78
C GLU A 407 21.11 26.03 -29.66
N THR A 408 20.41 25.20 -30.45
CA THR A 408 18.97 24.98 -30.25
C THR A 408 18.73 23.75 -29.39
N THR A 409 18.20 23.96 -28.18
CA THR A 409 17.59 22.91 -27.35
C THR A 409 16.31 22.43 -28.01
N VAL A 410 16.22 21.13 -28.30
CA VAL A 410 14.97 20.50 -28.75
C VAL A 410 14.39 19.72 -27.57
N THR A 411 13.21 20.15 -27.12
CA THR A 411 12.39 19.44 -26.14
C THR A 411 11.62 18.34 -26.84
N GLU A 412 11.87 17.09 -26.47
CA GLU A 412 11.09 15.94 -26.94
C GLU A 412 10.23 15.43 -25.77
N GLU A 413 8.92 15.31 -25.98
CA GLU A 413 7.98 14.75 -25.01
C GLU A 413 8.09 13.22 -25.05
N VAL A 414 8.73 12.62 -24.04
CA VAL A 414 8.78 11.16 -23.88
C VAL A 414 7.66 10.74 -22.92
N PRO A 415 6.75 9.83 -23.31
CA PRO A 415 5.76 9.27 -22.38
C PRO A 415 6.46 8.55 -21.22
N VAL A 416 6.06 8.88 -20.00
CA VAL A 416 6.48 8.21 -18.75
C VAL A 416 5.48 7.11 -18.47
N TYR A 417 5.91 5.87 -18.68
CA TYR A 417 5.22 4.69 -18.22
C TYR A 417 5.57 4.49 -16.75
N GLU A 418 4.58 4.51 -15.86
CA GLU A 418 4.75 3.97 -14.51
C GLU A 418 4.38 2.48 -14.56
N THR A 419 5.35 1.64 -14.25
CA THR A 419 5.11 0.21 -14.07
C THR A 419 4.36 0.01 -12.75
N THR A 420 3.06 -0.22 -12.84
CA THR A 420 2.23 -0.57 -11.68
C THR A 420 2.25 -2.07 -11.47
N TYR A 421 2.59 -2.50 -10.25
CA TYR A 421 2.53 -3.90 -9.83
C TYR A 421 1.20 -4.12 -9.09
N PRO A 422 0.21 -4.78 -9.72
CA PRO A 422 -1.13 -4.96 -9.13
C PRO A 422 -1.11 -5.84 -7.87
N ILE A 423 -0.08 -6.67 -7.70
CA ILE A 423 0.16 -7.48 -6.50
C ILE A 423 1.49 -7.01 -5.92
N THR A 424 1.50 -6.68 -4.63
CA THR A 424 2.70 -6.25 -3.91
C THR A 424 2.82 -7.00 -2.59
N ALA A 425 4.05 -7.26 -2.14
CA ALA A 425 4.29 -7.98 -0.88
C ALA A 425 3.69 -7.28 0.35
N LEU A 426 3.62 -5.94 0.31
CA LEU A 426 2.94 -5.12 1.32
C LEU A 426 1.41 -5.16 1.16
N GLY A 427 0.90 -5.14 -0.07
CA GLY A 427 -0.54 -5.24 -0.34
C GLY A 427 -1.16 -6.56 0.12
N THR A 428 -0.39 -7.65 0.08
CA THR A 428 -0.80 -8.98 0.54
C THR A 428 -0.57 -9.22 2.04
N SER A 429 -0.03 -8.23 2.77
CA SER A 429 0.33 -8.33 4.20
C SER A 429 1.28 -9.50 4.53
N CYS A 430 2.06 -9.98 3.56
CA CYS A 430 3.00 -11.09 3.76
C CYS A 430 4.25 -10.68 4.53
N ILE A 431 4.59 -9.39 4.49
CA ILE A 431 5.80 -8.81 5.08
C ILE A 431 5.45 -7.47 5.74
N GLU A 432 6.06 -7.20 6.89
CA GLU A 432 5.97 -5.91 7.57
C GLU A 432 6.79 -4.84 6.83
N VAL A 433 6.37 -3.57 6.88
CA VAL A 433 7.04 -2.45 6.18
C VAL A 433 8.54 -2.41 6.49
N GLU A 434 8.92 -2.59 7.75
CA GLU A 434 10.32 -2.60 8.19
C GLU A 434 11.12 -3.73 7.53
N MET A 435 10.52 -4.92 7.38
CA MET A 435 11.16 -6.08 6.78
C MET A 435 11.29 -5.94 5.26
N ALA A 436 10.32 -5.31 4.59
CA ALA A 436 10.40 -4.98 3.17
C ALA A 436 11.52 -3.95 2.89
N GLU A 437 11.65 -2.93 3.74
CA GLU A 437 12.74 -1.96 3.65
C GLU A 437 14.12 -2.60 3.87
N LEU A 438 14.24 -3.54 4.82
CA LEU A 438 15.48 -4.29 5.06
C LEU A 438 15.83 -5.23 3.89
N LEU A 439 14.85 -5.92 3.30
CA LEU A 439 15.03 -6.73 2.09
C LEU A 439 15.52 -5.89 0.91
N TYR A 440 14.90 -4.73 0.69
CA TYR A 440 15.32 -3.81 -0.35
C TYR A 440 16.73 -3.27 -0.10
N ARG A 441 17.08 -2.89 1.15
CA ARG A 441 18.44 -2.48 1.53
C ARG A 441 19.46 -3.57 1.20
N GLN A 442 19.18 -4.80 1.58
CA GLN A 442 20.09 -5.91 1.34
C GLN A 442 20.25 -6.24 -0.14
N PHE A 443 19.17 -6.16 -0.93
CA PHE A 443 19.22 -6.33 -2.37
C PHE A 443 20.09 -5.26 -3.04
N VAL A 444 19.93 -4.01 -2.62
CA VAL A 444 20.71 -2.89 -3.14
C VAL A 444 22.20 -3.03 -2.80
N VAL A 445 22.53 -3.41 -1.57
CA VAL A 445 23.92 -3.69 -1.13
C VAL A 445 24.52 -4.90 -1.86
N GLY A 446 23.74 -5.96 -2.07
CA GLY A 446 24.14 -7.14 -2.83
C GLY A 446 24.48 -6.82 -4.29
N GLY A 447 23.70 -5.93 -4.93
CA GLY A 447 24.00 -5.37 -6.25
C GLY A 447 25.33 -4.62 -6.29
N PHE A 448 25.65 -3.85 -5.25
CA PHE A 448 26.90 -3.08 -5.18
C PHE A 448 28.15 -3.93 -4.96
N THR A 449 28.02 -4.98 -4.15
CA THR A 449 29.13 -5.86 -3.74
C THR A 449 29.50 -6.89 -4.81
N THR A 450 28.55 -7.26 -5.68
CA THR A 450 28.75 -8.25 -6.73
C THR A 450 29.33 -7.59 -7.98
N GLN A 451 30.55 -7.96 -8.38
CA GLN A 451 31.18 -7.45 -9.61
C GLN A 451 30.87 -8.36 -10.82
N GLY A 452 30.69 -7.77 -12.00
CA GLY A 452 30.50 -8.47 -13.28
C GLY A 452 29.06 -8.45 -13.83
N PRO A 453 28.73 -9.29 -14.83
CA PRO A 453 27.43 -9.28 -15.52
C PRO A 453 26.21 -9.52 -14.62
N GLN A 454 26.44 -10.16 -13.47
CA GLN A 454 25.41 -10.45 -12.48
C GLN A 454 25.08 -9.23 -11.62
N GLY A 455 26.06 -8.35 -11.37
CA GLY A 455 25.83 -7.06 -10.71
C GLY A 455 25.01 -6.10 -11.57
N GLU A 456 25.28 -6.05 -12.88
CA GLU A 456 24.48 -5.24 -13.83
C GLU A 456 23.02 -5.69 -13.88
N ARG A 457 22.76 -7.01 -13.79
CA ARG A 457 21.40 -7.55 -13.67
C ARG A 457 20.70 -7.13 -12.39
N TYR A 458 21.40 -7.14 -11.26
CA TYR A 458 20.83 -6.73 -9.96
C TYR A 458 20.52 -5.22 -9.94
N GLU A 459 21.39 -4.40 -10.53
CA GLU A 459 21.16 -2.96 -10.70
C GLU A 459 19.94 -2.66 -11.56
N ALA A 460 19.80 -3.34 -12.71
CA ALA A 460 18.63 -3.19 -13.58
C ALA A 460 17.32 -3.63 -12.91
N ALA A 461 17.39 -4.64 -12.04
CA ALA A 461 16.24 -5.19 -11.32
C ALA A 461 15.85 -4.40 -10.05
N LYS A 462 16.61 -3.38 -9.62
CA LYS A 462 16.33 -2.61 -8.39
C LYS A 462 14.94 -1.97 -8.40
N ALA A 463 14.61 -1.27 -9.48
CA ALA A 463 13.32 -0.59 -9.62
C ALA A 463 12.16 -1.60 -9.63
N THR A 464 12.34 -2.73 -10.31
CA THR A 464 11.36 -3.82 -10.40
C THR A 464 11.14 -4.47 -9.04
N PHE A 465 12.21 -4.79 -8.30
CA PHE A 465 12.14 -5.43 -6.98
C PHE A 465 11.51 -4.52 -5.93
N GLY A 466 11.85 -3.22 -5.91
CA GLY A 466 11.21 -2.25 -5.02
C GLY A 466 9.72 -2.08 -5.30
N GLY A 467 9.32 -2.09 -6.57
CA GLY A 467 7.92 -2.11 -6.99
C GLY A 467 7.15 -3.37 -6.57
N ILE A 468 7.77 -4.55 -6.68
CA ILE A 468 7.20 -5.84 -6.21
C ILE A 468 7.01 -5.85 -4.69
N LEU A 469 7.94 -5.27 -3.94
CA LEU A 469 7.81 -5.12 -2.50
C LEU A 469 6.71 -4.12 -2.12
N GLY A 470 6.31 -3.21 -3.02
CA GLY A 470 5.32 -2.16 -2.78
C GLY A 470 5.91 -0.90 -2.15
N LEU A 471 7.22 -0.68 -2.28
CA LEU A 471 7.88 0.54 -1.82
C LEU A 471 7.65 1.68 -2.82
N THR A 472 7.39 2.89 -2.32
CA THR A 472 7.26 4.08 -3.17
C THR A 472 8.62 4.55 -3.67
N SER A 473 8.66 5.26 -4.81
CA SER A 473 9.91 5.81 -5.37
C SER A 473 10.65 6.72 -4.39
N GLU A 474 9.93 7.53 -3.60
CA GLU A 474 10.51 8.37 -2.56
C GLU A 474 11.22 7.54 -1.47
N LYS A 475 10.59 6.46 -0.99
CA LYS A 475 11.21 5.57 0.00
C LYS A 475 12.40 4.81 -0.58
N MET A 476 12.36 4.43 -1.86
CA MET A 476 13.49 3.79 -2.51
C MET A 476 14.71 4.72 -2.60
N GLU A 477 14.50 6.01 -2.87
CA GLU A 477 15.56 7.02 -2.87
C GLU A 477 16.11 7.31 -1.46
N GLU A 478 15.23 7.45 -0.45
CA GLU A 478 15.62 7.62 0.96
C GLU A 478 16.48 6.45 1.45
N ILE A 479 16.04 5.23 1.15
CA ILE A 479 16.77 4.02 1.47
C ILE A 479 18.12 4.00 0.74
N GLY A 480 18.16 4.32 -0.56
CA GLY A 480 19.39 4.44 -1.34
C GLY A 480 20.41 5.42 -0.72
N GLY A 481 19.94 6.59 -0.28
CA GLY A 481 20.76 7.57 0.43
C GLY A 481 21.31 7.05 1.76
N SER A 482 20.45 6.43 2.59
CA SER A 482 20.85 5.86 3.88
C SER A 482 21.84 4.69 3.75
N ILE A 483 21.73 3.90 2.68
CA ILE A 483 22.67 2.83 2.36
C ILE A 483 24.04 3.41 2.06
N GLY A 484 24.10 4.53 1.34
CA GLY A 484 25.36 5.24 1.12
C GLY A 484 26.07 5.55 2.42
N GLU A 485 25.38 6.22 3.34
CA GLU A 485 25.91 6.56 4.66
C GLU A 485 26.34 5.32 5.45
N THR A 486 25.50 4.28 5.49
CA THR A 486 25.80 3.05 6.26
C THR A 486 26.98 2.26 5.67
N VAL A 487 27.09 2.20 4.33
CA VAL A 487 28.21 1.53 3.65
C VAL A 487 29.51 2.31 3.86
N TYR A 488 29.46 3.64 3.80
CA TYR A 488 30.58 4.52 4.15
C TYR A 488 31.00 4.29 5.60
N GLU A 489 30.05 4.33 6.53
CA GLU A 489 30.30 4.15 7.96
C GLU A 489 30.95 2.80 8.26
N ASN A 490 30.40 1.71 7.75
CA ASN A 490 30.93 0.37 7.99
C ASN A 490 32.29 0.12 7.32
N PHE A 491 32.51 0.64 6.10
CA PHE A 491 33.78 0.48 5.41
C PHE A 491 34.89 1.27 6.12
N ILE A 492 34.63 2.55 6.42
CA ILE A 492 35.59 3.41 7.11
C ILE A 492 35.84 2.90 8.53
N SER A 493 34.80 2.50 9.28
CA SER A 493 34.96 1.90 10.61
C SER A 493 35.84 0.66 10.59
N ASN A 494 35.63 -0.24 9.63
CA ASN A 494 36.48 -1.42 9.47
C ASN A 494 37.91 -1.06 9.08
N ALA A 495 38.11 -0.14 8.14
CA ALA A 495 39.43 0.30 7.72
C ALA A 495 40.19 1.00 8.86
N MET A 496 39.53 1.86 9.61
CA MET A 496 40.10 2.58 10.76
C MET A 496 40.41 1.63 11.92
N THR A 497 39.55 0.66 12.21
CA THR A 497 39.78 -0.32 13.29
C THR A 497 40.91 -1.30 12.94
N THR A 498 41.06 -1.66 11.66
CA THR A 498 42.04 -2.69 11.24
C THR A 498 43.39 -2.12 10.79
N LYS A 499 43.40 -0.95 10.12
CA LYS A 499 44.61 -0.33 9.56
C LYS A 499 45.01 0.98 10.25
N GLY A 500 44.11 1.61 11.00
CA GLY A 500 44.34 2.90 11.66
C GLY A 500 44.34 4.13 10.74
N GLN A 501 44.35 3.94 9.42
CA GLN A 501 44.33 4.99 8.39
C GLN A 501 43.68 4.48 7.10
N LEU A 502 43.20 5.40 6.26
CA LEU A 502 42.67 5.10 4.92
C LEU A 502 43.81 5.13 3.89
N ASP A 503 44.00 4.05 3.14
CA ASP A 503 45.01 3.98 2.09
C ASP A 503 44.45 4.42 0.71
N GLN A 504 45.33 4.50 -0.30
CA GLN A 504 44.94 4.91 -1.65
C GLN A 504 43.93 3.93 -2.31
N GLN A 505 43.95 2.65 -1.94
CA GLN A 505 42.99 1.66 -2.44
C GLN A 505 41.62 1.82 -1.77
N ASP A 506 41.60 2.13 -0.48
CA ASP A 506 40.39 2.43 0.28
C ASP A 506 39.72 3.71 -0.26
N MET A 507 40.51 4.74 -0.58
CA MET A 507 40.02 5.96 -1.24
C MET A 507 39.47 5.71 -2.66
N MET A 508 40.12 4.85 -3.45
CA MET A 508 39.58 4.44 -4.76
C MET A 508 38.28 3.64 -4.60
N PHE A 509 38.13 2.86 -3.54
CA PHE A 509 36.90 2.12 -3.27
C PHE A 509 35.76 3.06 -2.87
N LEU A 510 36.02 4.02 -1.98
CA LEU A 510 35.06 5.08 -1.64
C LEU A 510 34.66 5.92 -2.86
N ALA A 511 35.60 6.32 -3.72
CA ALA A 511 35.30 7.05 -4.94
C ALA A 511 34.41 6.25 -5.92
N ASN A 512 34.61 4.93 -6.00
CA ASN A 512 33.74 4.04 -6.76
C ASN A 512 32.33 3.94 -6.14
N ILE A 513 32.21 3.96 -4.81
CA ILE A 513 30.91 3.98 -4.12
C ILE A 513 30.19 5.32 -4.38
N GLN A 514 30.88 6.46 -4.25
CA GLN A 514 30.40 7.80 -4.62
C GLN A 514 29.81 7.82 -6.03
N THR A 515 30.58 7.33 -7.00
CA THR A 515 30.19 7.31 -8.42
C THR A 515 28.95 6.45 -8.65
N LYS A 516 28.84 5.30 -7.96
CA LYS A 516 27.71 4.37 -8.10
C LYS A 516 26.44 4.82 -7.39
N LEU A 517 26.55 5.60 -6.31
CA LEU A 517 25.41 6.16 -5.56
C LEU A 517 24.96 7.52 -6.08
N GLY A 518 25.68 8.12 -7.03
CA GLY A 518 25.39 9.46 -7.53
C GLY A 518 25.65 10.57 -6.50
N LEU A 519 26.47 10.30 -5.47
CA LEU A 519 26.85 11.29 -4.47
C LEU A 519 27.87 12.26 -5.07
N SER A 520 27.75 13.55 -4.74
CA SER A 520 28.79 14.52 -5.11
C SER A 520 30.08 14.25 -4.34
N SER A 521 31.23 14.68 -4.90
CA SER A 521 32.53 14.59 -4.21
C SER A 521 32.46 15.26 -2.83
N GLU A 522 31.76 16.39 -2.73
CA GLU A 522 31.58 17.16 -1.51
C GLU A 522 30.72 16.43 -0.46
N GLN A 523 29.65 15.75 -0.87
CA GLN A 523 28.84 14.92 0.02
C GLN A 523 29.62 13.72 0.56
N GLY A 524 30.40 13.07 -0.32
CA GLY A 524 31.20 11.93 0.06
C GLY A 524 32.40 12.27 0.95
N GLU A 525 33.02 13.43 0.75
CA GLU A 525 34.05 13.98 1.66
C GLU A 525 33.45 14.30 3.03
N LYS A 526 32.27 14.94 3.06
CA LYS A 526 31.56 15.23 4.31
C LYS A 526 31.22 13.96 5.10
N MET A 527 30.66 12.94 4.44
CA MET A 527 30.35 11.65 5.08
C MET A 527 31.62 10.95 5.60
N MET A 528 32.74 11.04 4.87
CA MET A 528 34.01 10.48 5.33
C MET A 528 34.50 11.17 6.60
N LEU A 529 34.46 12.51 6.62
CA LEU A 529 34.86 13.31 7.79
C LEU A 529 33.96 13.04 8.99
N ASP A 530 32.65 12.97 8.80
CA ASP A 530 31.68 12.73 9.89
C ASP A 530 31.91 11.36 10.54
N VAL A 531 32.17 10.31 9.74
CA VAL A 531 32.50 8.97 10.26
C VAL A 531 33.86 8.95 10.95
N GLN A 532 34.88 9.62 10.39
CA GLN A 532 36.19 9.74 11.03
C GLN A 532 36.09 10.44 12.39
N LYS A 533 35.35 11.53 12.48
CA LYS A 533 35.08 12.25 13.73
C LYS A 533 34.44 11.34 14.77
N LYS A 534 33.40 10.60 14.40
CA LYS A 534 32.71 9.65 15.28
C LYS A 534 33.66 8.59 15.86
N ILE A 535 34.47 7.96 15.01
CA ILE A 535 35.43 6.93 15.44
C ILE A 535 36.51 7.52 16.37
N LEU A 536 37.03 8.70 16.03
CA LEU A 536 38.06 9.36 16.84
C LEU A 536 37.53 9.82 18.20
N VAL A 537 36.25 10.22 18.29
CA VAL A 537 35.58 10.53 19.57
C VAL A 537 35.40 9.27 20.41
N ASP A 538 34.99 8.15 19.81
CA ASP A 538 34.87 6.87 20.51
C ASP A 538 36.23 6.37 21.01
N GLU A 539 37.29 6.54 20.22
CA GLU A 539 38.67 6.24 20.60
C GLU A 539 39.17 7.17 21.73
N ALA A 540 38.83 8.46 21.69
CA ALA A 540 39.12 9.40 22.78
C ALA A 540 38.48 8.95 24.10
N ASN A 541 37.20 8.56 24.04
CA ASN A 541 36.46 8.07 25.18
C ASN A 541 37.05 6.76 25.73
N ALA A 542 37.52 5.86 24.85
CA ALA A 542 38.18 4.62 25.25
C ALA A 542 39.53 4.88 25.95
N VAL A 543 40.36 5.77 25.41
CA VAL A 543 41.65 6.15 25.99
C VAL A 543 41.45 6.84 27.34
N MET A 544 40.50 7.77 27.44
CA MET A 544 40.30 8.62 28.63
C MET A 544 39.42 7.99 29.71
N GLY A 545 38.65 6.94 29.37
CA GLY A 545 37.84 6.15 30.30
C GLY A 545 38.64 5.19 31.19
N GLY A 546 39.90 4.92 30.84
CA GLY A 546 40.83 4.07 31.62
C GLY A 546 41.84 4.85 32.47
N GLU A 547 42.99 4.22 32.73
CA GLU A 547 44.22 4.89 33.18
C GLU A 547 45.10 5.19 31.95
N PRO A 548 44.92 6.33 31.28
CA PRO A 548 45.69 6.69 30.09
C PRO A 548 47.18 6.88 30.40
N SER A 549 48.06 6.34 29.56
CA SER A 549 49.48 6.65 29.59
C SER A 549 49.83 7.81 28.66
N ALA A 550 50.96 8.48 28.92
CA ALA A 550 51.46 9.55 28.04
C ALA A 550 51.72 9.07 26.60
N ALA A 551 52.10 7.79 26.42
CA ALA A 551 52.30 7.20 25.10
C ALA A 551 50.98 7.03 24.33
N ASP A 552 49.89 6.69 25.03
CA ASP A 552 48.56 6.51 24.41
C ASP A 552 47.97 7.86 23.98
N VAL A 553 48.11 8.89 24.82
CA VAL A 553 47.68 10.26 24.50
C VAL A 553 48.48 10.83 23.33
N LYS A 554 49.80 10.61 23.31
CA LYS A 554 50.66 11.04 22.20
C LYS A 554 50.33 10.32 20.90
N ALA A 555 50.13 9.01 20.93
CA ALA A 555 49.73 8.24 19.75
C ALA A 555 48.37 8.70 19.19
N TYR A 556 47.42 9.01 20.07
CA TYR A 556 46.12 9.58 19.69
C TYR A 556 46.25 10.97 19.06
N ARG A 557 47.09 11.85 19.64
CA ARG A 557 47.40 13.19 19.14
C ARG A 557 48.06 13.16 17.77
N GLU A 558 49.09 12.34 17.59
CA GLU A 558 49.78 12.15 16.30
C GLU A 558 48.82 11.61 15.23
N LYS A 559 47.91 10.71 15.61
CA LYS A 559 46.87 10.18 14.72
C LYS A 559 45.91 11.28 14.26
N CYS A 560 45.40 12.12 15.16
CA CYS A 560 44.52 13.24 14.82
C CYS A 560 45.23 14.28 13.92
N ASN A 561 46.47 14.62 14.24
CA ASN A 561 47.30 15.53 13.43
C ASN A 561 47.58 14.98 12.03
N SER A 562 47.84 13.67 11.91
CA SER A 562 48.06 13.02 10.61
C SER A 562 46.83 13.07 9.69
N MET A 563 45.64 13.18 10.28
CA MET A 563 44.36 13.31 9.57
C MET A 563 43.95 14.77 9.34
N GLY A 564 44.74 15.74 9.84
CA GLY A 564 44.47 17.17 9.70
C GLY A 564 43.26 17.66 10.49
N LEU A 565 42.88 16.95 11.57
CA LEU A 565 41.74 17.28 12.41
C LEU A 565 42.20 17.93 13.72
N GLU A 566 41.57 19.04 14.08
CA GLU A 566 41.84 19.72 15.35
C GLU A 566 41.01 19.13 16.50
N LEU A 567 41.68 18.76 17.60
CA LEU A 567 41.04 18.11 18.75
C LEU A 567 39.94 18.97 19.41
N GLY A 568 40.11 20.30 19.42
CA GLY A 568 39.16 21.25 20.00
C GLY A 568 38.04 21.66 19.05
N GLU A 569 38.37 22.07 17.82
CA GLU A 569 37.39 22.61 16.87
C GLU A 569 36.68 21.52 16.06
N ASP A 570 37.39 20.46 15.63
CA ASP A 570 36.80 19.45 14.75
C ASP A 570 36.16 18.27 15.48
N LEU A 571 36.73 17.86 16.61
CA LEU A 571 36.29 16.70 17.39
C LEU A 571 35.40 17.08 18.58
N GLU A 572 35.18 18.39 18.81
CA GLU A 572 34.36 18.94 19.90
C GLU A 572 34.69 18.34 21.28
N LEU A 573 35.94 17.94 21.51
CA LEU A 573 36.35 17.39 22.80
C LEU A 573 36.23 18.47 23.87
N SER A 574 35.59 18.12 24.99
CA SER A 574 35.40 19.10 26.07
C SER A 574 36.73 19.62 26.61
N LYS A 575 36.77 20.90 27.00
CA LYS A 575 37.99 21.54 27.55
C LYS A 575 38.63 20.75 28.69
N SER A 576 37.83 20.09 29.52
CA SER A 576 38.32 19.23 30.61
C SER A 576 39.08 17.98 30.13
N TYR A 577 38.71 17.43 28.97
CA TYR A 577 39.45 16.31 28.36
C TYR A 577 40.79 16.78 27.82
N LEU A 578 40.83 17.93 27.14
CA LEU A 578 42.05 18.53 26.62
C LEU A 578 43.03 18.88 27.75
N THR A 579 42.55 19.49 28.84
CA THR A 579 43.35 19.74 30.05
C THR A 579 43.90 18.45 30.65
N ARG A 580 43.10 17.39 30.72
CA ARG A 580 43.55 16.11 31.28
C ARG A 580 44.60 15.44 30.37
N MET A 581 44.43 15.50 29.05
CA MET A 581 45.43 15.02 28.08
C MET A 581 46.75 15.77 28.22
N PHE A 582 46.69 17.11 28.36
CA PHE A 582 47.86 17.95 28.64
C PHE A 582 48.56 17.55 29.94
N GLU A 583 47.81 17.39 31.04
CA GLU A 583 48.36 16.95 32.33
C GLU A 583 49.05 15.57 32.24
N ILE A 584 48.48 14.62 31.48
CA ILE A 584 49.01 13.26 31.34
C ILE A 584 50.32 13.24 30.56
N GLU A 585 50.48 14.08 29.52
CA GLU A 585 51.70 14.14 28.70
C GLU A 585 52.82 14.94 29.39
N VAL A 586 52.46 16.05 30.06
CA VAL A 586 53.43 16.98 30.68
C VAL A 586 53.98 16.47 32.02
N VAL A 587 53.15 15.82 32.84
CA VAL A 587 53.58 15.39 34.19
C VAL A 587 54.75 14.40 34.17
N PRO A 588 54.76 13.33 33.35
CA PRO A 588 55.90 12.43 33.25
C PRO A 588 57.15 13.12 32.69
N GLY A 589 57.00 14.00 31.70
CA GLY A 589 58.11 14.78 31.12
C GLY A 589 58.78 15.69 32.15
N LEU A 590 57.99 16.35 33.00
CA LEU A 590 58.49 17.16 34.13
C LEU A 590 59.15 16.31 35.22
N MET A 591 58.63 15.11 35.51
CA MET A 591 59.15 14.24 36.57
C MET A 591 60.44 13.51 36.17
N ASN A 592 60.58 13.18 34.89
CA ASN A 592 61.77 12.52 34.34
C ASN A 592 62.87 13.53 33.96
N GLY A 593 62.52 14.82 33.83
CA GLY A 593 63.44 15.89 33.44
C GLY A 593 63.68 15.98 31.94
N GLU A 594 62.73 15.49 31.13
CA GLU A 594 62.72 15.62 29.67
C GLU A 594 62.24 17.03 29.25
N ILE A 595 61.40 17.65 30.09
CA ILE A 595 60.97 19.05 29.95
C ILE A 595 61.86 19.91 30.87
N THR A 596 62.69 20.76 30.27
CA THR A 596 63.56 21.75 30.92
C THR A 596 63.33 23.11 30.26
N VAL A 597 63.89 24.19 30.83
CA VAL A 597 63.84 25.54 30.26
C VAL A 597 64.42 25.59 28.83
N GLU A 598 65.28 24.63 28.47
CA GLU A 598 65.91 24.51 27.15
C GLU A 598 65.10 23.63 26.17
N SER A 599 64.15 22.80 26.63
CA SER A 599 63.29 21.94 25.81
C SER A 599 61.83 22.41 25.74
N ALA A 600 61.62 23.73 25.84
CA ALA A 600 60.32 24.39 25.71
C ALA A 600 59.60 24.10 24.38
N GLU A 601 60.34 23.70 23.34
CA GLU A 601 59.78 23.29 22.03
C GLU A 601 58.78 22.12 22.16
N LEU A 602 59.00 21.19 23.09
CA LEU A 602 58.08 20.07 23.32
C LEU A 602 56.74 20.52 23.95
N LEU A 603 56.77 21.55 24.79
CA LEU A 603 55.56 22.15 25.36
C LEU A 603 54.78 22.90 24.28
N THR A 604 55.47 23.63 23.40
CA THR A 604 54.85 24.31 22.25
C THR A 604 54.23 23.31 21.28
N GLU A 605 54.90 22.18 21.00
CA GLU A 605 54.35 21.12 20.15
C GLU A 605 53.06 20.52 20.73
N ILE A 606 53.05 20.22 22.04
CA ILE A 606 51.86 19.70 22.75
C ILE A 606 50.74 20.75 22.78
N GLN A 607 51.09 22.02 22.98
CA GLN A 607 50.14 23.14 22.97
C GLN A 607 49.46 23.29 21.60
N GLU A 608 50.25 23.37 20.53
CA GLU A 608 49.74 23.57 19.15
C GLU A 608 48.84 22.42 18.72
N SER A 609 49.22 21.19 19.06
CA SER A 609 48.47 20.00 18.68
C SER A 609 47.20 19.75 19.51
N LEU A 610 47.13 20.26 20.75
CA LEU A 610 45.90 20.24 21.55
C LEU A 610 44.96 21.43 21.26
N GLY A 611 45.41 22.40 20.45
CA GLY A 611 44.64 23.61 20.13
C GLY A 611 44.43 24.53 21.33
N LEU A 612 45.33 24.49 22.33
CA LEU A 612 45.22 25.34 23.52
C LEU A 612 45.83 26.72 23.25
N THR A 613 45.17 27.77 23.74
CA THR A 613 45.74 29.12 23.67
C THR A 613 47.01 29.21 24.54
N PRO A 614 47.98 30.08 24.18
CA PRO A 614 49.19 30.27 25.00
C PRO A 614 48.87 30.62 26.45
N GLU A 615 47.88 31.50 26.67
CA GLU A 615 47.44 31.95 27.99
C GLU A 615 46.84 30.79 28.82
N GLU A 616 45.98 29.95 28.22
CA GLU A 616 45.41 28.79 28.91
C GLU A 616 46.48 27.73 29.23
N CYS A 617 47.46 27.55 28.34
CA CYS A 617 48.56 26.62 28.53
C CYS A 617 49.47 27.05 29.68
N GLU A 618 49.78 28.35 29.78
CA GLU A 618 50.56 28.93 30.88
C GLU A 618 49.86 28.74 32.22
N GLU A 619 48.57 29.08 32.32
CA GLU A 619 47.78 28.91 33.57
C GLU A 619 47.70 27.44 34.01
N LEU A 620 47.50 26.52 33.07
CA LEU A 620 47.49 25.08 33.35
C LEU A 620 48.86 24.58 33.79
N PHE A 621 49.93 25.05 33.16
CA PHE A 621 51.30 24.68 33.50
C PHE A 621 51.70 25.19 34.88
N GLU A 622 51.39 26.44 35.22
CA GLU A 622 51.57 27.02 36.56
C GLU A 622 50.78 26.21 37.61
N GLY A 623 49.51 25.90 37.34
CA GLY A 623 48.68 25.09 38.23
C GLY A 623 49.21 23.65 38.45
N ILE A 624 49.81 23.04 37.42
CA ILE A 624 50.49 21.74 37.54
C ILE A 624 51.76 21.89 38.38
N LEU A 625 52.57 22.92 38.13
CA LEU A 625 53.80 23.20 38.89
C LEU A 625 53.50 23.40 40.37
N ASP A 626 52.52 24.22 40.73
CA ASP A 626 52.15 24.49 42.13
C ASP A 626 51.67 23.24 42.87
N LYS A 627 50.76 22.47 42.25
CA LYS A 627 50.23 21.22 42.83
C LYS A 627 51.36 20.20 43.03
N ARG A 628 52.26 20.07 42.07
CA ARG A 628 53.36 19.09 42.12
C ARG A 628 54.49 19.55 43.05
N ALA A 629 54.85 20.82 43.04
CA ALA A 629 55.82 21.40 43.98
C ALA A 629 55.33 21.23 45.42
N SER A 630 54.04 21.50 45.68
CA SER A 630 53.41 21.26 46.99
C SER A 630 53.42 19.78 47.40
N ALA A 631 53.15 18.87 46.46
CA ALA A 631 53.19 17.42 46.72
C ALA A 631 54.62 16.92 47.00
N VAL A 632 55.61 17.38 46.22
CA VAL A 632 57.02 17.05 46.42
C VAL A 632 57.51 17.59 47.76
N LEU A 633 57.16 18.83 48.11
CA LEU A 633 57.45 19.43 49.41
C LEU A 633 56.85 18.62 50.57
N THR A 634 55.59 18.17 50.42
CA THR A 634 54.94 17.32 51.43
C THR A 634 55.68 15.99 51.60
N ASN A 635 56.15 15.40 50.50
CA ASN A 635 56.96 14.19 50.54
C ASN A 635 58.34 14.43 51.18
N ILE A 636 58.98 15.58 50.91
CA ILE A 636 60.24 15.98 51.55
C ILE A 636 60.03 16.11 53.06
N LYS A 637 58.99 16.82 53.50
CA LYS A 637 58.61 16.92 54.93
C LYS A 637 58.39 15.53 55.54
N GLY A 638 57.70 14.64 54.84
CA GLY A 638 57.46 13.26 55.26
C GLY A 638 58.73 12.41 55.42
N GLU A 639 59.67 12.51 54.48
CA GLU A 639 60.95 11.77 54.53
C GLU A 639 61.93 12.36 55.55
N LEU A 640 61.92 13.69 55.76
CA LEU A 640 62.66 14.36 56.82
C LEU A 640 62.19 13.92 58.22
N LEU A 641 60.86 13.81 58.43
CA LEU A 641 60.30 13.29 59.68
C LEU A 641 60.64 11.81 59.92
N ARG A 642 60.90 11.05 58.86
CA ARG A 642 61.31 9.63 58.91
C ARG A 642 62.83 9.44 59.01
N GLY A 643 63.62 10.52 58.95
CA GLY A 643 65.08 10.48 59.02
C GLY A 643 65.77 9.83 57.81
N ARG A 644 65.09 9.77 56.65
CA ARG A 644 65.63 9.20 55.40
C ARG A 644 66.17 10.31 54.52
N GLU A 645 67.31 10.86 54.92
CA GLU A 645 67.93 12.03 54.30
C GLU A 645 68.33 11.79 52.82
N GLU A 646 68.76 10.58 52.45
CA GLU A 646 69.13 10.23 51.07
C GLU A 646 67.96 10.39 50.08
N ASN A 647 66.77 9.88 50.42
CA ASN A 647 65.58 10.01 49.57
C ASN A 647 65.08 11.46 49.46
N ALA A 648 65.31 12.27 50.50
CA ALA A 648 64.94 13.68 50.48
C ALA A 648 65.80 14.46 49.47
N THR A 649 67.07 14.10 49.27
CA THR A 649 67.95 14.81 48.32
C THR A 649 67.45 14.76 46.87
N ASP A 650 66.97 13.61 46.39
CA ASP A 650 66.43 13.46 45.04
C ASP A 650 65.10 14.20 44.86
N LEU A 651 64.28 14.26 45.91
CA LEU A 651 63.06 15.07 45.90
C LEU A 651 63.36 16.57 45.91
N ILE A 652 64.42 17.00 46.61
CA ILE A 652 64.86 18.40 46.61
C ILE A 652 65.41 18.78 45.23
N LYS A 653 66.16 17.90 44.55
CA LYS A 653 66.58 18.15 43.16
C LYS A 653 65.38 18.34 42.22
N LYS A 654 64.29 17.59 42.40
CA LYS A 654 63.05 17.78 41.65
C LYS A 654 62.38 19.11 41.97
N LEU A 655 62.36 19.52 43.24
CA LEU A 655 61.83 20.81 43.65
C LEU A 655 62.62 21.99 43.04
N VAL A 656 63.95 21.89 42.99
CA VAL A 656 64.82 22.88 42.32
C VAL A 656 64.54 22.98 40.82
N ARG A 657 64.22 21.85 40.16
CA ARG A 657 63.82 21.86 38.75
C ARG A 657 62.47 22.54 38.52
N PHE A 658 61.51 22.40 39.44
CA PHE A 658 60.27 23.17 39.36
C PHE A 658 60.52 24.66 39.62
N ALA A 659 61.42 24.99 40.54
CA ALA A 659 61.79 26.36 40.85
C ALA A 659 62.47 27.08 39.67
N SER A 660 63.18 26.36 38.79
CA SER A 660 63.81 26.97 37.61
C SER A 660 62.83 27.43 36.53
N PHE A 661 61.55 27.03 36.57
CA PHE A 661 60.55 27.48 35.59
C PHE A 661 59.89 28.82 35.96
N VAL A 662 59.93 29.21 37.23
CA VAL A 662 59.24 30.41 37.77
C VAL A 662 60.20 31.32 38.55
N ASP A 663 61.50 31.25 38.24
CA ASP A 663 62.57 32.00 38.93
C ASP A 663 62.54 31.89 40.47
N GLY A 664 62.03 30.77 40.98
CA GLY A 664 61.92 30.47 42.41
C GLY A 664 60.61 30.90 43.08
N GLU A 665 59.67 31.58 42.42
CA GLU A 665 58.40 32.01 43.02
C GLU A 665 57.32 30.91 43.00
N LEU A 666 57.55 29.79 43.69
CA LEU A 666 56.61 28.64 43.72
C LEU A 666 55.44 28.78 44.73
N GLY A 667 55.28 29.93 45.39
CA GLY A 667 54.16 30.17 46.32
C GLY A 667 54.02 29.19 47.50
N LEU A 668 55.08 28.47 47.87
CA LEU A 668 55.03 27.36 48.84
C LEU A 668 54.93 27.82 50.30
N GLU A 669 53.95 27.31 51.05
CA GLU A 669 53.85 27.52 52.51
C GLU A 669 54.75 26.54 53.28
N ILE A 670 55.88 27.04 53.80
CA ILE A 670 56.85 26.26 54.57
C ILE A 670 57.17 26.98 55.87
N ASP A 671 57.21 26.20 56.96
CA ASP A 671 57.69 26.66 58.26
C ASP A 671 59.22 26.82 58.25
N GLU A 672 59.73 27.92 58.82
CA GLU A 672 61.15 28.28 58.79
C GLU A 672 62.07 27.12 59.20
N ALA A 673 61.68 26.33 60.20
CA ALA A 673 62.46 25.20 60.68
C ALA A 673 62.69 24.11 59.60
N ASN A 674 61.64 23.75 58.85
CA ASN A 674 61.76 22.79 57.76
C ASN A 674 62.45 23.41 56.54
N ALA A 675 62.23 24.70 56.25
CA ALA A 675 62.90 25.40 55.16
C ALA A 675 64.44 25.37 55.33
N TYR A 676 64.95 25.74 56.52
CA TYR A 676 66.38 25.66 56.82
C TYR A 676 66.90 24.22 56.85
N ALA A 677 66.10 23.24 57.29
CA ALA A 677 66.50 21.83 57.26
C ALA A 677 66.70 21.31 55.83
N ILE A 678 65.76 21.65 54.93
CA ILE A 678 65.82 21.32 53.49
C ILE A 678 67.04 21.97 52.83
N PHE A 679 67.25 23.28 53.08
CA PHE A 679 68.37 24.01 52.50
C PHE A 679 69.73 23.48 52.96
N ASN A 680 69.89 23.21 54.27
CA ASN A 680 71.12 22.67 54.83
C ASN A 680 71.43 21.26 54.32
N LEU A 681 70.41 20.45 54.05
CA LEU A 681 70.57 19.11 53.50
C LEU A 681 70.99 19.14 52.02
N TYR A 682 70.49 20.11 51.26
CA TYR A 682 70.93 20.39 49.89
C TYR A 682 72.35 21.00 49.85
N GLU A 683 72.72 21.86 50.79
CA GLU A 683 74.07 22.46 50.85
C GLU A 683 75.17 21.43 51.14
N LYS A 684 74.85 20.40 51.93
CA LYS A 684 75.75 19.29 52.27
C LYS A 684 75.90 18.26 51.13
N PHE A 685 75.14 18.39 50.05
CA PHE A 685 75.22 17.47 48.92
C PHE A 685 76.51 17.66 48.12
N ASP A 686 77.06 16.57 47.60
CA ASP A 686 78.29 16.58 46.79
C ASP A 686 77.96 16.92 45.33
N PHE A 687 78.30 18.14 44.90
CA PHE A 687 78.12 18.64 43.53
C PHE A 687 79.41 18.60 42.71
N SER A 688 80.35 17.71 43.02
CA SER A 688 81.66 17.62 42.37
C SER A 688 81.63 17.41 40.85
N GLU A 689 80.48 16.98 40.29
CA GLU A 689 80.27 16.75 38.85
C GLU A 689 79.53 17.90 38.12
N GLU A 690 79.04 18.94 38.81
CA GLU A 690 78.32 20.07 38.21
C GLU A 690 79.13 21.37 38.21
N GLU A 691 78.91 22.24 37.21
CA GLU A 691 79.57 23.55 37.14
C GLU A 691 79.20 24.43 38.34
N LYS A 692 80.20 25.05 38.98
CA LYS A 692 80.02 25.83 40.21
C LYS A 692 79.01 26.97 40.09
N GLU A 693 78.94 27.59 38.91
CA GLU A 693 78.03 28.70 38.61
C GLU A 693 76.57 28.22 38.59
N SER A 694 76.30 27.08 37.93
CA SER A 694 74.97 26.42 37.90
C SER A 694 74.51 25.97 39.30
N VAL A 695 75.43 25.50 40.14
CA VAL A 695 75.11 25.09 41.52
C VAL A 695 74.76 26.30 42.39
N GLU A 696 75.43 27.43 42.21
CA GLU A 696 75.10 28.68 42.92
C GLU A 696 73.74 29.25 42.49
N GLU A 697 73.40 29.17 41.20
CA GLU A 697 72.08 29.54 40.69
C GLU A 697 70.97 28.64 41.23
N LYS A 698 71.14 27.32 41.19
CA LYS A 698 70.19 26.35 41.78
C LYS A 698 69.99 26.57 43.28
N LYS A 699 71.04 26.94 44.02
CA LYS A 699 70.96 27.29 45.44
C LYS A 699 70.20 28.60 45.68
N LYS A 700 70.36 29.59 44.81
CA LYS A 700 69.58 30.85 44.87
C LYS A 700 68.11 30.59 44.59
N LEU A 701 67.79 29.82 43.55
CA LEU A 701 66.43 29.40 43.22
C LEU A 701 65.77 28.64 44.37
N LEU A 702 66.51 27.73 45.03
CA LEU A 702 66.00 27.01 46.19
C LEU A 702 65.74 27.92 47.40
N LYS A 703 66.57 28.95 47.64
CA LYS A 703 66.31 29.93 48.71
C LYS A 703 65.04 30.71 48.49
N VAL A 704 64.83 31.17 47.25
CA VAL A 704 63.62 31.91 46.85
C VAL A 704 62.39 30.99 46.96
N ALA A 705 62.48 29.75 46.46
CA ALA A 705 61.40 28.76 46.55
C ALA A 705 61.03 28.33 47.96
N LEU A 706 61.97 28.37 48.90
CA LEU A 706 61.73 28.03 50.31
C LEU A 706 61.36 29.24 51.18
N GLY A 707 61.30 30.46 50.61
CA GLY A 707 61.02 31.69 51.34
C GLY A 707 62.11 32.09 52.35
N ILE A 708 63.35 31.63 52.13
CA ILE A 708 64.49 31.91 53.01
C ILE A 708 65.19 33.20 52.54
N SER A 709 65.08 34.26 53.33
CA SER A 709 65.78 35.54 53.10
C SER A 709 67.27 35.46 53.38
#